data_AF-A0A7R9JEQ7-F1
#
_entry.id   AF-A0A7R9JEQ7-F1
#
_cell.length_a   1.000
_cell.length_b   1.000
_cell.length_c   1.000
_cell.angle_alpha   90.00
_cell.angle_beta   90.00
_cell.angle_gamma   90.00
#
_symmetry.space_group_name_H-M   'P 1'
#
loop_
_entity.id
_entity.type
_entity.pdbx_description
1 polymer ?
#
loop_
_entity_poly.entity_id
_entity_poly.type
_entity_poly.pdbx_seq_one_letter_code
_entity_poly.pdbx_strand_id
1 'polypeptide(L)'
;ASHLQPVNLLFFPLFKEPSHLQPVNLLFFLIFKEPSHLQPVNLLFFLIFKEPVNLLFFLIFKEPSHLQPVNLLFLLIFKEPSHLQPVNLWSGIEPMPFSKHTIEQRISAISVDNVDKLTSYREFLLVCAGFLSALEALGLPHSLSGVDRLVRAHGHALNEIFMLREGRFPRIPDLVVWPGCHDDVVKLVQLAHTHDVVLIPFGGGTSVSGAVSCPSNDPRTILSLDTSQMNRILWVDKENLVACCESGIVGQDLERQLQEQGLTTGHEPDSYEFSSLGGWVATRASGMKKNVYGNIEDLLVNVRMVTPTGVLQKQCRGPRVSCGPDFNHVVMGSEGTLGVITEVILKVRPLPSCKKYGSIVFPNFECGVLCLREIARQRCQPASIRLMDNEQFKFGQALRPVPSYLGLVLDGVKKFYITTIKKFDMDTMCVATLLLEGDHKQVDTQENKIYEIVVKFGGIPAGEKNGERGYMLTFVIAYIRVGSMFTVIIERDLGLEHNIVAESFETSVPWDRTLSLCRNVKHCIAEQCKALGIQHFMTSCRVTQTYDVGSCVYFYFGFNWTGLSDPLRIYESLEARAREEILASGGSISHHHGVGKMRARWYQTQVSDTGVRLYQATKSSLDPKNIFASGNLLASKL
;
A
#
# COMPACT_ATOMS: atom_id res chain seq x y z
N ALA A 1 2.15 45.37 -24.70
CA ALA A 1 0.74 45.44 -24.26
C ALA A 1 0.11 46.64 -24.94
N SER A 2 -0.42 46.50 -26.16
CA SER A 2 -1.84 46.16 -26.33
C SER A 2 -2.21 45.40 -27.61
N HIS A 3 -1.29 44.92 -28.44
CA HIS A 3 -1.64 44.15 -29.66
C HIS A 3 -0.64 43.03 -30.01
N LEU A 4 -0.65 41.91 -29.27
CA LEU A 4 0.07 40.70 -29.68
C LEU A 4 -0.83 39.47 -29.48
N GLN A 5 -1.03 38.70 -30.55
CA GLN A 5 -1.71 37.41 -30.58
C GLN A 5 -0.84 36.29 -29.96
N PRO A 6 -1.41 35.14 -29.55
CA PRO A 6 -0.75 34.23 -28.62
C PRO A 6 0.39 33.49 -29.33
N VAL A 7 1.62 33.93 -29.04
CA VAL A 7 2.84 33.25 -29.45
C VAL A 7 3.64 32.98 -28.20
N ASN A 8 4.17 31.75 -28.07
CA ASN A 8 5.14 31.36 -27.04
C ASN A 8 6.24 32.44 -26.97
N LEU A 9 6.25 33.24 -25.90
CA LEU A 9 7.24 34.29 -25.70
C LEU A 9 8.55 33.63 -25.28
N LEU A 10 9.48 33.46 -26.23
CA LEU A 10 10.88 33.12 -25.96
C LEU A 10 11.68 34.39 -25.65
N PHE A 11 12.24 34.48 -24.45
CA PHE A 11 13.20 35.53 -24.09
C PHE A 11 14.63 34.97 -24.13
N PHE A 12 15.52 35.62 -24.88
CA PHE A 12 16.96 35.33 -24.91
C PHE A 12 17.76 36.56 -24.45
N PRO A 13 18.19 36.63 -23.18
CA PRO A 13 19.25 37.54 -22.80
C PRO A 13 20.58 36.79 -22.76
N LEU A 14 21.48 37.09 -23.70
CA LEU A 14 22.87 36.65 -23.67
C LEU A 14 23.67 37.65 -22.81
N PHE A 15 23.89 37.32 -21.54
CA PHE A 15 24.79 38.09 -20.69
C PHE A 15 26.22 37.54 -20.82
N LYS A 16 27.15 38.40 -21.24
CA LYS A 16 28.58 38.11 -21.30
C LYS A 16 29.26 39.03 -20.28
N GLU A 17 29.30 38.63 -19.02
CA GLU A 17 29.90 39.46 -17.97
C GLU A 17 31.40 39.23 -17.75
N PRO A 18 32.14 40.27 -17.30
CA PRO A 18 33.60 40.31 -17.20
C PRO A 18 34.10 39.65 -15.90
N SER A 19 35.36 39.23 -15.91
CA SER A 19 36.03 38.34 -14.95
C SER A 19 36.17 38.80 -13.47
N HIS A 20 35.40 39.79 -13.00
CA HIS A 20 35.66 40.42 -11.68
C HIS A 20 34.43 40.77 -10.81
N LEU A 21 33.28 40.11 -10.97
CA LEU A 21 32.15 40.27 -10.03
C LEU A 21 31.93 39.00 -9.19
N GLN A 22 31.89 39.17 -7.86
CA GLN A 22 31.47 38.13 -6.91
C GLN A 22 29.97 37.78 -7.11
N PRO A 23 29.49 36.58 -6.72
CA PRO A 23 28.17 36.07 -7.11
C PRO A 23 27.06 37.07 -6.76
N VAL A 24 26.50 37.69 -7.81
CA VAL A 24 25.41 38.65 -7.69
C VAL A 24 24.09 37.87 -7.64
N ASN A 25 23.25 38.14 -6.64
CA ASN A 25 21.86 37.68 -6.63
C ASN A 25 21.11 38.41 -7.77
N LEU A 26 20.89 37.73 -8.89
CA LEU A 26 20.11 38.27 -10.00
C LEU A 26 18.62 38.14 -9.68
N LEU A 27 17.93 39.29 -9.63
CA LEU A 27 16.52 39.40 -9.26
C LEU A 27 15.68 39.74 -10.49
N PHE A 28 14.71 38.90 -10.82
CA PHE A 28 13.81 39.12 -11.95
C PHE A 28 12.36 39.31 -11.48
N PHE A 29 11.75 40.43 -11.87
CA PHE A 29 10.34 40.71 -11.64
C PHE A 29 9.56 40.62 -12.95
N LEU A 30 8.54 39.76 -12.99
CA LEU A 30 7.57 39.69 -14.08
C LEU A 30 6.20 40.06 -13.51
N ILE A 31 5.66 41.19 -13.97
CA ILE A 31 4.38 41.74 -13.49
C ILE A 31 3.34 41.60 -14.61
N PHE A 32 2.30 40.80 -14.36
CA PHE A 32 1.19 40.61 -15.29
C PHE A 32 0.00 41.46 -14.85
N LYS A 33 -0.49 42.32 -15.75
CA LYS A 33 -1.42 43.39 -15.40
C LYS A 33 -2.90 43.00 -15.41
N GLU A 34 -3.31 41.97 -16.18
CA GLU A 34 -4.71 41.50 -16.31
C GLU A 34 -4.76 39.98 -16.60
N PRO A 35 -5.38 39.12 -15.76
CA PRO A 35 -5.33 37.66 -15.94
C PRO A 35 -6.46 37.06 -16.81
N SER A 36 -7.48 37.83 -17.15
CA SER A 36 -8.75 37.33 -17.70
C SER A 36 -8.70 36.79 -19.14
N HIS A 37 -7.55 36.86 -19.82
CA HIS A 37 -7.36 36.38 -21.20
C HIS A 37 -6.19 35.40 -21.39
N LEU A 38 -5.57 34.91 -20.32
CA LEU A 38 -4.46 33.97 -20.39
C LEU A 38 -4.98 32.52 -20.45
N GLN A 39 -4.98 31.91 -21.64
CA GLN A 39 -4.95 30.45 -21.79
C GLN A 39 -3.62 29.90 -21.22
N PRO A 40 -3.50 28.62 -20.85
CA PRO A 40 -2.28 28.09 -20.22
C PRO A 40 -1.03 28.41 -21.07
N VAL A 41 -0.23 29.38 -20.61
CA VAL A 41 1.00 29.80 -21.30
C VAL A 41 2.15 28.98 -20.71
N ASN A 42 2.79 28.17 -21.55
CA ASN A 42 4.08 27.57 -21.20
C ASN A 42 5.17 28.64 -21.40
N LEU A 43 5.69 29.19 -20.30
CA LEU A 43 6.83 30.08 -20.34
C LEU A 43 8.11 29.25 -20.20
N LEU A 44 8.97 29.29 -21.23
CA LEU A 44 10.23 28.57 -21.28
C LEU A 44 11.40 29.57 -21.24
N PHE A 45 12.26 29.44 -20.24
CA PHE A 45 13.44 30.29 -20.08
C PHE A 45 14.72 29.46 -20.29
N PHE A 46 15.60 29.95 -21.17
CA PHE A 46 16.95 29.40 -21.38
C PHE A 46 17.96 30.36 -20.78
N LEU A 47 18.70 29.91 -19.77
CA LEU A 47 19.78 30.68 -19.17
C LEU A 47 21.03 29.81 -19.11
N ILE A 48 22.14 30.33 -19.66
CA ILE A 48 23.43 29.63 -19.72
C ILE A 48 24.41 30.40 -18.83
N PHE A 49 24.94 29.72 -17.81
CA PHE A 49 25.90 30.31 -16.89
C PHE A 49 27.24 29.58 -16.96
N LYS A 50 28.33 30.33 -16.76
CA LYS A 50 29.68 29.76 -16.63
C LYS A 50 29.98 29.25 -15.23
N GLU A 51 29.37 29.84 -14.20
CA GLU A 51 29.55 29.49 -12.78
C GLU A 51 28.18 29.40 -12.08
N PRO A 52 28.08 28.78 -10.87
CA PRO A 52 26.84 28.69 -10.11
C PRO A 52 26.34 30.09 -9.67
N VAL A 53 25.05 30.39 -9.89
CA VAL A 53 24.43 31.67 -9.51
C VAL A 53 23.12 31.40 -8.76
N ASN A 54 22.84 32.16 -7.70
CA ASN A 54 21.54 32.15 -7.04
C ASN A 54 20.55 33.02 -7.82
N LEU A 55 19.46 32.40 -8.28
CA LEU A 55 18.38 33.08 -9.00
C LEU A 55 17.13 33.12 -8.12
N LEU A 56 16.48 34.28 -8.07
CA LEU A 56 15.21 34.44 -7.37
C LEU A 56 14.21 35.14 -8.30
N PHE A 57 13.10 34.45 -8.58
CA PHE A 57 12.03 34.94 -9.45
C PHE A 57 10.81 35.34 -8.61
N PHE A 58 10.29 36.54 -8.85
CA PHE A 58 9.01 36.97 -8.28
C PHE A 58 7.98 37.16 -9.39
N LEU A 59 6.89 36.38 -9.29
CA LEU A 59 5.70 36.52 -10.12
C LEU A 59 4.64 37.25 -9.32
N ILE A 60 4.25 38.44 -9.79
CA ILE A 60 3.27 39.28 -9.10
C ILE A 60 2.00 39.33 -9.94
N PHE A 61 0.92 38.74 -9.40
CA PHE A 61 -0.43 38.79 -9.97
C PHE A 61 -1.27 39.81 -9.19
N LYS A 62 -1.99 40.68 -9.90
CA LYS A 62 -2.71 41.80 -9.26
C LYS A 62 -4.09 41.41 -8.71
N GLU A 63 -4.71 40.33 -9.20
CA GLU A 63 -6.03 39.83 -8.76
C GLU A 63 -6.10 38.28 -8.81
N PRO A 64 -6.19 37.57 -7.66
CA PRO A 64 -6.00 36.11 -7.61
C PRO A 64 -7.28 35.26 -7.81
N SER A 65 -8.45 35.86 -8.00
CA SER A 65 -9.75 35.16 -7.95
C SER A 65 -10.08 34.26 -9.14
N HIS A 66 -9.28 34.25 -10.22
CA HIS A 66 -9.54 33.46 -11.44
C HIS A 66 -8.27 32.86 -12.09
N LEU A 67 -7.31 32.39 -11.29
CA LEU A 67 -6.09 31.78 -11.83
C LEU A 67 -6.33 30.34 -12.31
N GLN A 68 -6.11 30.09 -13.61
CA GLN A 68 -5.85 28.74 -14.14
C GLN A 68 -4.38 28.35 -13.89
N PRO A 69 -4.03 27.06 -13.81
CA PRO A 69 -2.65 26.64 -13.55
C PRO A 69 -1.70 27.09 -14.66
N VAL A 70 -0.59 27.73 -14.29
CA VAL A 70 0.48 28.15 -15.19
C VAL A 70 1.66 27.20 -15.00
N ASN A 71 2.09 26.53 -16.07
CA ASN A 71 3.28 25.67 -16.06
C ASN A 71 4.51 26.50 -16.45
N LEU A 72 5.50 26.55 -15.55
CA LEU A 72 6.79 27.18 -15.78
C LEU A 72 7.85 26.10 -15.95
N LEU A 73 8.57 26.12 -17.07
CA LEU A 73 9.67 25.19 -17.33
C LEU A 73 10.97 26.00 -17.46
N PHE A 74 11.96 25.66 -16.63
CA PHE A 74 13.28 26.27 -16.66
C PHE A 74 14.30 25.25 -17.18
N LEU A 75 15.09 25.63 -18.19
CA LEU A 75 16.23 24.84 -18.64
C LEU A 75 17.52 25.63 -18.34
N LEU A 76 18.26 25.18 -17.33
CA LEU A 76 19.53 25.76 -16.91
C LEU A 76 20.69 24.90 -17.42
N ILE A 77 21.60 25.49 -18.19
CA ILE A 77 22.76 24.78 -18.76
C ILE A 77 24.04 25.37 -18.17
N PHE A 78 24.80 24.53 -17.46
CA PHE A 78 26.11 24.87 -16.89
C PHE A 78 27.24 24.26 -17.73
N LYS A 79 28.33 24.99 -17.93
CA LYS A 79 29.38 24.61 -18.90
C LYS A 79 30.44 23.64 -18.36
N GLU A 80 30.59 23.49 -17.04
CA GLU A 80 31.54 22.55 -16.40
C GLU A 80 30.87 21.80 -15.22
N PRO A 81 30.85 20.45 -15.17
CA PRO A 81 30.04 19.69 -14.21
C PRO A 81 30.73 19.39 -12.87
N SER A 82 32.03 19.67 -12.72
CA SER A 82 32.87 19.09 -11.65
C SER A 82 32.76 19.74 -10.27
N HIS A 83 31.94 20.77 -10.10
CA HIS A 83 31.78 21.47 -8.81
C HIS A 83 30.31 21.82 -8.45
N LEU A 84 29.33 21.10 -8.99
CA LEU A 84 27.92 21.37 -8.72
C LEU A 84 27.53 20.94 -7.29
N GLN A 85 27.16 21.89 -6.45
CA GLN A 85 26.26 21.64 -5.31
C GLN A 85 24.80 21.75 -5.78
N PRO A 86 23.87 20.94 -5.25
CA PRO A 86 22.50 20.88 -5.74
C PRO A 86 21.76 22.22 -5.53
N VAL A 87 21.27 22.79 -6.63
CA VAL A 87 20.37 23.95 -6.62
C VAL A 87 18.94 23.45 -6.43
N ASN A 88 18.31 23.81 -5.32
CA ASN A 88 16.93 23.48 -5.00
C ASN A 88 15.96 24.26 -5.91
N LEU A 89 15.35 23.59 -6.88
CA LEU A 89 14.19 24.09 -7.62
C LEU A 89 12.91 23.51 -7.00
N TRP A 90 12.32 24.24 -6.06
CA TRP A 90 11.03 23.90 -5.46
C TRP A 90 9.88 24.50 -6.28
N SER A 91 8.95 23.66 -6.76
CA SER A 91 7.65 24.11 -7.25
C SER A 91 6.53 23.36 -6.53
N GLY A 92 5.75 24.11 -5.74
CA GLY A 92 4.33 23.86 -5.52
C GLY A 92 3.86 22.59 -4.80
N ILE A 93 4.48 22.22 -3.68
CA ILE A 93 3.78 21.51 -2.59
C ILE A 93 4.01 22.34 -1.33
N GLU A 94 2.95 22.79 -0.66
CA GLU A 94 3.09 23.50 0.61
C GLU A 94 3.94 22.65 1.58
N PRO A 95 5.10 23.15 2.03
CA PRO A 95 5.88 22.43 3.03
C PRO A 95 5.06 22.34 4.31
N MET A 96 4.82 21.12 4.80
CA MET A 96 4.38 20.94 6.18
C MET A 96 5.40 21.67 7.08
N PRO A 97 5.00 22.71 7.82
CA PRO A 97 5.92 23.49 8.62
C PRO A 97 6.16 22.72 9.91
N PHE A 98 7.08 21.75 9.88
CA PHE A 98 7.58 21.12 11.09
C PHE A 98 8.25 22.19 11.96
N SER A 99 7.91 22.22 13.25
CA SER A 99 8.81 22.86 14.20
C SER A 99 10.05 21.97 14.30
N LYS A 100 11.09 22.42 13.61
CA LYS A 100 12.48 21.97 13.72
C LYS A 100 12.87 21.51 15.15
N HIS A 101 12.32 22.13 16.19
CA HIS A 101 12.70 21.90 17.58
C HIS A 101 12.45 20.50 18.19
N THR A 102 11.46 19.72 17.74
CA THR A 102 11.18 18.40 18.36
C THR A 102 11.97 17.26 17.71
N ILE A 103 12.43 17.43 16.47
CA ILE A 103 13.20 16.43 15.71
C ILE A 103 14.69 16.79 15.63
N GLU A 104 15.07 18.08 15.62
CA GLU A 104 16.47 18.53 15.54
C GLU A 104 17.33 18.17 16.77
N GLN A 105 16.74 17.86 17.92
CA GLN A 105 17.53 17.36 19.05
C GLN A 105 18.07 15.93 18.83
N ARG A 106 17.66 15.22 17.78
CA ARG A 106 18.03 13.81 17.58
C ARG A 106 18.62 13.45 16.21
N ILE A 107 18.59 14.34 15.23
CA ILE A 107 18.98 14.00 13.86
C ILE A 107 19.73 15.18 13.24
N SER A 108 21.03 15.02 13.05
CA SER A 108 21.88 15.96 12.31
C SER A 108 22.68 15.22 11.23
N ALA A 109 22.72 15.84 10.04
CA ALA A 109 23.51 15.54 8.84
C ALA A 109 22.91 14.50 7.86
N ILE A 110 22.59 14.99 6.66
CA ILE A 110 22.14 14.23 5.48
C ILE A 110 23.14 14.50 4.35
N SER A 111 23.65 13.45 3.70
CA SER A 111 24.25 13.52 2.36
C SER A 111 23.69 12.40 1.49
N VAL A 112 23.32 12.73 0.26
CA VAL A 112 22.74 11.80 -0.72
C VAL A 112 23.86 11.30 -1.63
N ASP A 113 24.34 10.08 -1.38
CA ASP A 113 25.21 9.34 -2.29
C ASP A 113 24.78 7.86 -2.25
N ASN A 114 24.18 7.32 -3.33
CA ASN A 114 24.22 5.89 -3.75
C ASN A 114 23.20 5.58 -4.87
N VAL A 115 23.38 6.15 -6.07
CA VAL A 115 22.68 5.65 -7.28
C VAL A 115 23.56 4.65 -8.06
N ASP A 116 24.88 4.66 -7.86
CA ASP A 116 25.82 3.83 -8.63
C ASP A 116 26.04 2.41 -8.09
N LYS A 117 25.48 2.02 -6.93
CA LYS A 117 25.68 0.67 -6.37
C LYS A 117 24.83 -0.43 -7.00
N LEU A 118 23.71 -0.09 -7.66
CA LEU A 118 22.74 -1.05 -8.20
C LEU A 118 23.15 -1.70 -9.53
N THR A 119 24.16 -1.18 -10.23
CA THR A 119 24.52 -1.59 -11.60
C THR A 119 25.64 -2.63 -11.68
N SER A 120 26.19 -3.08 -10.54
CA SER A 120 27.35 -4.00 -10.51
C SER A 120 27.03 -5.47 -10.15
N TYR A 121 25.74 -5.83 -10.04
CA TYR A 121 25.36 -7.20 -9.74
C TYR A 121 25.73 -8.12 -10.91
N ARG A 122 26.78 -8.93 -10.76
CA ARG A 122 27.19 -9.94 -11.74
C ARG A 122 26.23 -11.12 -11.66
N GLU A 123 25.21 -11.09 -12.51
CA GLU A 123 24.19 -12.13 -12.56
C GLU A 123 24.57 -13.26 -13.50
N PHE A 124 24.43 -14.50 -13.03
CA PHE A 124 24.37 -15.66 -13.91
C PHE A 124 22.93 -15.81 -14.38
N LEU A 125 22.65 -15.41 -15.62
CA LEU A 125 21.38 -15.68 -16.29
C LEU A 125 21.25 -17.19 -16.53
N LEU A 126 20.36 -17.85 -15.80
CA LEU A 126 20.05 -19.27 -15.98
C LEU A 126 18.82 -19.40 -16.87
N VAL A 127 18.97 -19.10 -18.16
CA VAL A 127 17.87 -19.17 -19.13
C VAL A 127 18.00 -20.43 -19.99
N CYS A 128 16.96 -21.27 -19.98
CA CYS A 128 16.85 -22.40 -20.89
C CYS A 128 16.74 -21.91 -22.34
N ALA A 129 17.75 -22.18 -23.18
CA ALA A 129 17.80 -21.72 -24.57
C ALA A 129 16.59 -22.19 -25.39
N GLY A 130 16.17 -23.46 -25.22
CA GLY A 130 14.99 -24.00 -25.92
C GLY A 130 13.69 -23.30 -25.53
N PHE A 131 13.54 -22.93 -24.25
CA PHE A 131 12.40 -22.16 -23.79
C PHE A 131 12.39 -20.74 -24.39
N LEU A 132 13.53 -20.05 -24.38
CA LEU A 132 13.65 -18.69 -24.91
C LEU A 132 13.31 -18.63 -26.40
N SER A 133 13.87 -19.54 -27.21
CA SER A 133 13.56 -19.58 -28.65
C SER A 133 12.09 -19.88 -28.92
N ALA A 134 11.46 -20.75 -28.12
CA ALA A 134 10.03 -21.03 -28.25
C ALA A 134 9.16 -19.84 -27.81
N LEU A 135 9.58 -19.09 -26.78
CA LEU A 135 8.92 -17.87 -26.34
C LEU A 135 8.99 -16.77 -27.41
N GLU A 136 10.14 -16.59 -28.04
CA GLU A 136 10.35 -15.68 -29.16
C GLU A 136 9.45 -16.04 -30.35
N ALA A 137 9.32 -17.34 -30.67
CA ALA A 137 8.44 -17.83 -31.72
C ALA A 137 6.94 -17.57 -31.43
N LEU A 138 6.54 -17.52 -30.16
CA LEU A 138 5.18 -17.12 -29.75
C LEU A 138 4.94 -15.62 -29.88
N GLY A 139 5.99 -14.80 -30.03
CA GLY A 139 5.89 -13.34 -30.11
C GLY A 139 5.43 -12.67 -28.82
N LEU A 140 5.60 -13.32 -27.67
CA LEU A 140 5.21 -12.75 -26.37
C LEU A 140 6.24 -11.70 -25.90
N PRO A 141 5.81 -10.50 -25.48
CA PRO A 141 6.70 -9.50 -24.91
C PRO A 141 7.43 -10.04 -23.68
N HIS A 142 8.76 -9.93 -23.67
CA HIS A 142 9.61 -10.42 -22.59
C HIS A 142 10.85 -9.53 -22.40
N SER A 143 11.47 -9.63 -21.22
CA SER A 143 12.68 -8.88 -20.88
C SER A 143 13.67 -9.72 -20.08
N LEU A 144 14.95 -9.53 -20.40
CA LEU A 144 16.10 -10.05 -19.64
C LEU A 144 16.82 -8.93 -18.86
N SER A 145 16.30 -7.69 -18.92
CA SER A 145 16.88 -6.54 -18.23
C SER A 145 16.94 -6.77 -16.72
N GLY A 146 18.09 -6.46 -16.10
CA GLY A 146 18.26 -6.58 -14.65
C GLY A 146 17.23 -5.74 -13.87
N VAL A 147 16.87 -4.55 -14.35
CA VAL A 147 15.88 -3.68 -13.69
C VAL A 147 14.49 -4.33 -13.68
N ASP A 148 14.03 -4.85 -14.82
CA ASP A 148 12.70 -5.46 -14.92
C ASP A 148 12.58 -6.70 -14.03
N ARG A 149 13.65 -7.48 -13.95
CA ARG A 149 13.76 -8.69 -13.12
C ARG A 149 13.82 -8.34 -11.63
N LEU A 150 14.61 -7.34 -11.27
CA LEU A 150 14.77 -6.87 -9.89
C LEU A 150 13.46 -6.33 -9.31
N VAL A 151 12.74 -5.48 -10.05
CA VAL A 151 11.44 -4.91 -9.64
C VAL A 151 10.40 -6.01 -9.33
N ARG A 152 10.54 -7.19 -9.95
CA ARG A 152 9.64 -8.32 -9.78
C ARG A 152 10.17 -9.43 -8.87
N ALA A 153 11.33 -9.21 -8.26
CA ALA A 153 11.95 -10.16 -7.35
C ALA A 153 11.46 -10.03 -5.90
N HIS A 154 10.67 -9.00 -5.59
CA HIS A 154 10.34 -8.64 -4.22
C HIS A 154 8.91 -8.11 -4.05
N GLY A 155 8.38 -8.28 -2.84
CA GLY A 155 7.24 -7.54 -2.32
C GLY A 155 7.68 -6.34 -1.48
N HIS A 156 6.91 -6.01 -0.44
CA HIS A 156 7.13 -4.88 0.45
C HIS A 156 7.50 -5.28 1.90
N ALA A 157 7.84 -6.54 2.16
CA ALA A 157 8.24 -6.96 3.50
C ALA A 157 9.57 -6.32 3.97
N LEU A 158 9.81 -6.28 5.30
CA LEU A 158 10.97 -5.62 5.91
C LEU A 158 12.32 -6.21 5.47
N ASN A 159 12.40 -7.49 5.24
CA ASN A 159 13.63 -8.07 4.68
C ASN A 159 13.80 -7.67 3.20
N GLU A 160 12.72 -7.65 2.43
CA GLU A 160 12.72 -7.41 0.97
C GLU A 160 13.22 -6.02 0.58
N ILE A 161 12.67 -4.93 1.12
CA ILE A 161 13.16 -3.58 0.76
C ILE A 161 14.56 -3.31 1.35
N PHE A 162 14.94 -3.97 2.45
CA PHE A 162 16.30 -3.84 2.97
C PHE A 162 17.31 -4.50 2.04
N MET A 163 17.00 -5.71 1.52
CA MET A 163 17.79 -6.35 0.48
C MET A 163 17.89 -5.49 -0.79
N LEU A 164 16.80 -4.81 -1.17
CA LEU A 164 16.80 -3.87 -2.30
C LEU A 164 17.77 -2.70 -2.09
N ARG A 165 17.76 -2.07 -0.91
CA ARG A 165 18.66 -0.95 -0.57
C ARG A 165 20.12 -1.37 -0.51
N GLU A 166 20.39 -2.54 0.07
CA GLU A 166 21.74 -3.08 0.17
C GLU A 166 22.24 -3.70 -1.15
N GLY A 167 21.35 -3.85 -2.14
CA GLY A 167 21.65 -4.45 -3.44
C GLY A 167 22.00 -5.94 -3.35
N ARG A 168 21.39 -6.69 -2.43
CA ARG A 168 21.72 -8.11 -2.15
C ARG A 168 20.48 -9.00 -2.13
N PHE A 169 20.10 -9.53 -3.30
CA PHE A 169 19.10 -10.60 -3.39
C PHE A 169 19.77 -11.96 -3.57
N PRO A 170 19.34 -13.03 -2.86
CA PRO A 170 19.89 -14.37 -3.08
C PRO A 170 19.59 -14.92 -4.48
N ARG A 171 18.41 -14.62 -5.02
CA ARG A 171 17.93 -15.05 -6.34
C ARG A 171 16.88 -14.06 -6.82
N ILE A 172 16.91 -13.73 -8.11
CA ILE A 172 15.87 -12.96 -8.79
C ILE A 172 15.36 -13.77 -10.00
N PRO A 173 14.23 -13.41 -10.62
CA PRO A 173 13.78 -14.04 -11.85
C PRO A 173 14.86 -13.97 -12.93
N ASP A 174 14.98 -14.97 -13.79
CA ASP A 174 15.88 -14.99 -14.94
C ASP A 174 15.28 -14.25 -16.15
N LEU A 175 13.94 -14.24 -16.27
CA LEU A 175 13.23 -13.43 -17.27
C LEU A 175 11.86 -12.95 -16.78
N VAL A 176 11.32 -11.96 -17.48
CA VAL A 176 9.97 -11.44 -17.27
C VAL A 176 9.16 -11.58 -18.55
N VAL A 177 7.88 -11.96 -18.45
CA VAL A 177 6.94 -12.03 -19.59
C VAL A 177 5.66 -11.28 -19.26
N TRP A 178 5.13 -10.55 -20.24
CA TRP A 178 3.87 -9.81 -20.15
C TRP A 178 2.83 -10.41 -21.10
N PRO A 179 2.07 -11.43 -20.69
CA PRO A 179 0.90 -11.90 -21.46
C PRO A 179 -0.11 -10.76 -21.64
N GLY A 180 -0.76 -10.70 -22.80
CA GLY A 180 -1.78 -9.69 -23.11
C GLY A 180 -3.21 -10.21 -23.02
N CYS A 181 -3.40 -11.52 -22.83
CA CYS A 181 -4.71 -12.16 -22.67
C CYS A 181 -4.59 -13.56 -22.05
N HIS A 182 -5.74 -14.20 -21.77
CA HIS A 182 -5.78 -15.57 -21.26
C HIS A 182 -5.04 -16.59 -22.14
N ASP A 183 -5.20 -16.51 -23.47
CA ASP A 183 -4.62 -17.50 -24.38
C ASP A 183 -3.08 -17.44 -24.38
N ASP A 184 -2.50 -16.26 -24.15
CA ASP A 184 -1.06 -16.10 -23.96
C ASP A 184 -0.58 -16.84 -22.72
N VAL A 185 -1.35 -16.74 -21.62
CA VAL A 185 -1.05 -17.47 -20.37
C VAL A 185 -1.16 -18.97 -20.59
N VAL A 186 -2.17 -19.46 -21.32
CA VAL A 186 -2.29 -20.89 -21.65
C VAL A 186 -1.06 -21.39 -22.40
N LYS A 187 -0.63 -20.68 -23.46
CA LYS A 187 0.57 -21.03 -24.23
C LYS A 187 1.83 -21.00 -23.36
N LEU A 188 1.98 -19.96 -22.54
CA LEU A 188 3.14 -19.77 -21.67
C LEU A 188 3.25 -20.88 -20.60
N VAL A 189 2.14 -21.25 -19.97
CA VAL A 189 2.09 -22.32 -18.96
C VAL A 189 2.42 -23.68 -19.58
N GLN A 190 1.91 -23.97 -20.77
CA GLN A 190 2.24 -25.19 -21.52
C GLN A 190 3.72 -25.23 -21.90
N LEU A 191 4.27 -24.09 -22.32
CA LEU A 191 5.68 -23.97 -22.67
C LEU A 191 6.58 -24.20 -21.45
N ALA A 192 6.26 -23.56 -20.31
CA ALA A 192 6.99 -23.73 -19.07
C ALA A 192 6.91 -25.18 -18.55
N HIS A 193 5.75 -25.83 -18.69
CA HIS A 193 5.59 -27.24 -18.36
C HIS A 193 6.45 -28.17 -19.23
N THR A 194 6.60 -27.85 -20.52
CA THR A 194 7.43 -28.63 -21.46
C THR A 194 8.91 -28.49 -21.16
N HIS A 195 9.38 -27.28 -20.86
CA HIS A 195 10.79 -26.96 -20.65
C HIS A 195 11.26 -26.96 -19.19
N ASP A 196 10.39 -27.33 -18.25
CA ASP A 196 10.67 -27.33 -16.80
C ASP A 196 11.15 -25.97 -16.28
N VAL A 197 10.35 -24.93 -16.57
CA VAL A 197 10.58 -23.55 -16.14
C VAL A 197 9.68 -23.20 -14.98
N VAL A 198 10.23 -22.55 -13.96
CA VAL A 198 9.46 -22.05 -12.81
C VAL A 198 8.70 -20.79 -13.19
N LEU A 199 7.43 -20.74 -12.86
CA LEU A 199 6.56 -19.58 -13.02
C LEU A 199 6.23 -18.98 -11.65
N ILE A 200 6.47 -17.68 -11.50
CA ILE A 200 5.99 -16.89 -10.35
C ILE A 200 5.03 -15.83 -10.89
N PRO A 201 3.70 -15.99 -10.68
CA PRO A 201 2.74 -14.96 -11.04
C PRO A 201 3.01 -13.66 -10.28
N PHE A 202 3.01 -12.55 -11.00
CA PHE A 202 3.24 -11.22 -10.48
C PHE A 202 2.11 -10.28 -10.95
N GLY A 203 1.60 -9.48 -10.02
CA GLY A 203 0.59 -8.46 -10.29
C GLY A 203 1.12 -7.10 -9.84
N GLY A 204 0.50 -6.53 -8.82
CA GLY A 204 0.91 -5.24 -8.26
C GLY A 204 2.21 -5.20 -7.45
N GLY A 205 2.86 -6.33 -7.20
CA GLY A 205 4.06 -6.39 -6.34
C GLY A 205 3.84 -6.09 -4.85
N THR A 206 2.60 -5.90 -4.38
CA THR A 206 2.32 -5.41 -3.01
C THR A 206 2.32 -6.48 -1.91
N SER A 207 3.01 -7.62 -2.10
CA SER A 207 3.04 -8.72 -1.13
C SER A 207 3.79 -8.34 0.15
N VAL A 208 3.29 -8.73 1.32
CA VAL A 208 3.96 -8.57 2.64
C VAL A 208 4.13 -9.90 3.38
N SER A 209 4.30 -10.96 2.61
CA SER A 209 4.48 -12.34 3.09
C SER A 209 5.66 -13.04 2.41
N GLY A 210 6.44 -12.31 1.61
CA GLY A 210 7.46 -12.85 0.72
C GLY A 210 6.88 -13.75 -0.37
N ALA A 211 5.62 -13.57 -0.78
CA ALA A 211 4.98 -14.49 -1.72
C ALA A 211 5.64 -14.53 -3.11
N VAL A 212 6.22 -13.40 -3.54
CA VAL A 212 6.82 -13.26 -4.89
C VAL A 212 8.33 -13.47 -4.90
N SER A 213 8.99 -13.57 -3.74
CA SER A 213 10.44 -13.76 -3.67
C SER A 213 10.84 -15.12 -4.24
N CYS A 214 11.93 -15.18 -4.99
CA CYS A 214 12.39 -16.42 -5.64
C CYS A 214 12.95 -17.42 -4.62
N PRO A 215 12.71 -18.74 -4.79
CA PRO A 215 13.42 -19.76 -4.04
C PRO A 215 14.92 -19.72 -4.38
N SER A 216 15.78 -19.60 -3.37
CA SER A 216 17.22 -19.37 -3.58
C SER A 216 17.95 -20.55 -4.22
N ASN A 217 17.43 -21.77 -4.04
CA ASN A 217 18.14 -23.01 -4.39
C ASN A 217 17.49 -23.76 -5.57
N ASP A 218 16.51 -23.16 -6.25
CA ASP A 218 15.91 -23.80 -7.43
C ASP A 218 16.85 -23.63 -8.64
N PRO A 219 17.34 -24.73 -9.25
CA PRO A 219 18.32 -24.67 -10.34
C PRO A 219 17.68 -24.34 -11.69
N ARG A 220 16.35 -24.33 -11.79
CA ARG A 220 15.61 -24.08 -13.03
C ARG A 220 15.61 -22.60 -13.39
N THR A 221 15.29 -22.31 -14.64
CA THR A 221 14.95 -20.96 -15.07
C THR A 221 13.71 -20.49 -14.32
N ILE A 222 13.76 -19.30 -13.71
CA ILE A 222 12.63 -18.67 -13.02
C ILE A 222 12.10 -17.52 -13.86
N LEU A 223 10.81 -17.58 -14.18
CA LEU A 223 10.11 -16.58 -14.97
C LEU A 223 9.09 -15.86 -14.10
N SER A 224 9.19 -14.53 -14.06
CA SER A 224 8.16 -13.67 -13.48
C SER A 224 7.07 -13.39 -14.52
N LEU A 225 5.88 -13.94 -14.29
CA LEU A 225 4.74 -13.81 -15.19
C LEU A 225 3.93 -12.60 -14.74
N ASP A 226 4.13 -11.47 -15.41
CA ASP A 226 3.55 -10.19 -15.03
C ASP A 226 2.19 -9.99 -15.73
N THR A 227 1.14 -9.93 -14.93
CA THR A 227 -0.25 -9.79 -15.40
C THR A 227 -0.66 -8.36 -15.74
N SER A 228 0.18 -7.35 -15.51
CA SER A 228 -0.18 -5.92 -15.66
C SER A 228 -0.72 -5.50 -17.03
N GLN A 229 -0.41 -6.24 -18.10
CA GLN A 229 -0.93 -5.99 -19.46
C GLN A 229 -2.28 -6.67 -19.73
N MET A 230 -2.74 -7.55 -18.84
CA MET A 230 -4.08 -8.13 -18.81
C MET A 230 -4.97 -7.33 -17.85
N ASN A 231 -5.35 -6.12 -18.25
CA ASN A 231 -5.96 -5.12 -17.35
C ASN A 231 -7.32 -4.58 -17.81
N ARG A 232 -8.02 -5.28 -18.70
CA ARG A 232 -9.31 -4.81 -19.24
C ARG A 232 -10.50 -5.27 -18.40
N ILE A 233 -11.53 -4.43 -18.32
CA ILE A 233 -12.90 -4.87 -18.03
C ILE A 233 -13.45 -5.49 -19.32
N LEU A 234 -13.69 -6.79 -19.32
CA LEU A 234 -14.14 -7.54 -20.50
C LEU A 234 -15.62 -7.30 -20.80
N TRP A 235 -16.44 -7.23 -19.74
CA TRP A 235 -17.86 -6.86 -19.85
C TRP A 235 -18.43 -6.49 -18.47
N VAL A 236 -19.51 -5.71 -18.48
CA VAL A 236 -20.29 -5.32 -17.31
C VAL A 236 -21.76 -5.67 -17.54
N ASP A 237 -22.34 -6.43 -16.62
CA ASP A 237 -23.75 -6.77 -16.60
C ASP A 237 -24.45 -5.94 -15.52
N LYS A 238 -25.17 -4.90 -15.94
CA LYS A 238 -25.85 -3.96 -15.04
C LYS A 238 -27.13 -4.54 -14.43
N GLU A 239 -27.73 -5.53 -15.07
CA GLU A 239 -28.95 -6.18 -14.57
C GLU A 239 -28.60 -7.13 -13.43
N ASN A 240 -27.56 -7.95 -13.63
CA ASN A 240 -27.09 -8.90 -12.62
C ASN A 240 -26.07 -8.28 -11.64
N LEU A 241 -25.63 -7.05 -11.88
CA LEU A 241 -24.65 -6.30 -11.09
C LEU A 241 -23.35 -7.08 -10.88
N VAL A 242 -22.78 -7.54 -12.00
CA VAL A 242 -21.48 -8.24 -12.04
C VAL A 242 -20.62 -7.71 -13.17
N ALA A 243 -19.30 -7.70 -12.98
CA ALA A 243 -18.33 -7.38 -14.01
C ALA A 243 -17.35 -8.54 -14.17
N CYS A 244 -16.89 -8.76 -15.40
CA CYS A 244 -15.78 -9.67 -15.68
C CYS A 244 -14.57 -8.85 -16.11
N CYS A 245 -13.45 -9.07 -15.42
CA CYS A 245 -12.23 -8.32 -15.63
C CYS A 245 -11.06 -9.28 -15.80
N GLU A 246 -10.07 -8.89 -16.58
CA GLU A 246 -8.78 -9.52 -16.58
C GLU A 246 -8.08 -9.30 -15.22
N SER A 247 -7.29 -10.27 -14.79
CA SER A 247 -6.77 -10.34 -13.41
C SER A 247 -5.71 -9.29 -13.07
N GLY A 248 -5.07 -8.69 -14.07
CA GLY A 248 -4.02 -7.70 -13.88
C GLY A 248 -4.50 -6.28 -13.63
N ILE A 249 -5.81 -6.01 -13.75
CA ILE A 249 -6.35 -4.68 -13.48
C ILE A 249 -6.09 -4.29 -12.02
N VAL A 250 -5.50 -3.11 -11.81
CA VAL A 250 -5.26 -2.56 -10.46
C VAL A 250 -6.54 -1.92 -9.91
N GLY A 251 -6.68 -1.92 -8.58
CA GLY A 251 -7.90 -1.45 -7.93
C GLY A 251 -8.30 -0.02 -8.29
N GLN A 252 -7.35 0.89 -8.40
CA GLN A 252 -7.61 2.29 -8.80
C GLN A 252 -8.22 2.38 -10.21
N ASP A 253 -7.69 1.64 -11.19
CA ASP A 253 -8.21 1.64 -12.55
C ASP A 253 -9.55 0.89 -12.67
N LEU A 254 -9.71 -0.20 -11.92
CA LEU A 254 -10.97 -0.93 -11.85
C LEU A 254 -12.10 -0.04 -11.33
N GLU A 255 -11.86 0.66 -10.21
CA GLU A 255 -12.83 1.60 -9.65
C GLU A 255 -13.09 2.77 -10.60
N ARG A 256 -12.05 3.40 -11.16
CA ARG A 256 -12.21 4.51 -12.11
C ARG A 256 -13.10 4.14 -13.29
N GLN A 257 -12.83 3.01 -13.95
CA GLN A 257 -13.60 2.56 -15.12
C GLN A 257 -15.05 2.14 -14.76
N LEU A 258 -15.27 1.53 -13.59
CA LEU A 258 -16.64 1.21 -13.13
C LEU A 258 -17.42 2.47 -12.75
N GLN A 259 -16.75 3.46 -12.16
CA GLN A 259 -17.37 4.73 -11.76
C GLN A 259 -17.88 5.54 -12.95
N GLU A 260 -17.17 5.52 -14.08
CA GLU A 260 -17.64 6.07 -15.36
C GLU A 260 -19.00 5.48 -15.80
N GLN A 261 -19.32 4.27 -15.33
CA GLN A 261 -20.59 3.58 -15.59
C GLN A 261 -21.60 3.67 -14.44
N GLY A 262 -21.31 4.42 -13.39
CA GLY A 262 -22.15 4.59 -12.19
C GLY A 262 -22.04 3.44 -11.18
N LEU A 263 -20.96 2.64 -11.24
CA LEU A 263 -20.78 1.42 -10.45
C LEU A 263 -19.49 1.47 -9.60
N THR A 264 -19.39 0.60 -8.61
CA THR A 264 -18.21 0.40 -7.74
C THR A 264 -18.16 -1.05 -7.26
N THR A 265 -16.97 -1.60 -7.05
CA THR A 265 -16.81 -2.85 -6.29
C THR A 265 -16.86 -2.59 -4.78
N GLY A 266 -16.44 -1.38 -4.37
CA GLY A 266 -16.24 -0.99 -2.98
C GLY A 266 -15.08 -1.73 -2.29
N HIS A 267 -14.31 -2.53 -3.03
CA HIS A 267 -13.15 -3.26 -2.51
C HIS A 267 -11.91 -2.36 -2.50
N GLU A 268 -11.68 -1.72 -1.36
CA GLU A 268 -10.60 -0.74 -1.18
C GLU A 268 -9.58 -1.27 -0.15
N PRO A 269 -8.67 -2.20 -0.50
CA PRO A 269 -7.52 -2.49 0.34
C PRO A 269 -6.59 -1.26 0.40
N ASP A 270 -5.79 -1.14 1.46
CA ASP A 270 -4.89 0.01 1.63
C ASP A 270 -3.84 0.12 0.48
N SER A 271 -3.62 -0.96 -0.28
CA SER A 271 -2.74 -1.03 -1.45
C SER A 271 -3.47 -0.96 -2.80
N TYR A 272 -4.74 -0.54 -2.85
CA TYR A 272 -5.58 -0.60 -4.07
C TYR A 272 -5.02 0.15 -5.30
N GLU A 273 -4.12 1.11 -5.11
CA GLU A 273 -3.46 1.84 -6.21
C GLU A 273 -2.59 0.94 -7.08
N PHE A 274 -1.96 -0.06 -6.48
CA PHE A 274 -1.00 -0.92 -7.15
C PHE A 274 -1.47 -2.38 -7.17
N SER A 275 -2.17 -2.82 -6.12
CA SER A 275 -2.60 -4.21 -6.01
C SER A 275 -3.65 -4.57 -7.08
N SER A 276 -3.40 -5.70 -7.74
CA SER A 276 -4.19 -6.24 -8.84
C SER A 276 -5.31 -7.18 -8.35
N LEU A 277 -6.40 -7.24 -9.11
CA LEU A 277 -7.57 -8.10 -8.84
C LEU A 277 -7.21 -9.60 -8.66
N GLY A 278 -6.33 -10.14 -9.49
CA GLY A 278 -5.84 -11.53 -9.36
C GLY A 278 -5.05 -11.75 -8.07
N GLY A 279 -4.27 -10.74 -7.67
CA GLY A 279 -3.56 -10.72 -6.40
C GLY A 279 -4.53 -10.78 -5.21
N TRP A 280 -5.62 -10.01 -5.24
CA TRP A 280 -6.64 -10.03 -4.17
C TRP A 280 -7.24 -11.42 -3.98
N VAL A 281 -7.58 -12.09 -5.09
CA VAL A 281 -8.10 -13.47 -5.05
C VAL A 281 -7.02 -14.42 -4.51
N ALA A 282 -5.78 -14.32 -5.01
CA ALA A 282 -4.67 -15.18 -4.62
C ALA A 282 -4.29 -15.06 -3.14
N THR A 283 -4.54 -13.91 -2.49
CA THR A 283 -4.14 -13.65 -1.09
C THR A 283 -5.31 -13.53 -0.10
N ARG A 284 -6.56 -13.67 -0.57
CA ARG A 284 -7.78 -13.41 0.23
C ARG A 284 -7.78 -11.99 0.82
N ALA A 285 -7.57 -11.00 -0.04
CA ALA A 285 -7.52 -9.60 0.37
C ALA A 285 -8.82 -9.13 1.06
N SER A 286 -8.66 -8.23 2.02
CA SER A 286 -9.75 -7.58 2.73
C SER A 286 -9.70 -6.08 2.48
N GLY A 287 -10.84 -5.50 2.11
CA GLY A 287 -10.98 -4.07 1.85
C GLY A 287 -11.49 -3.30 3.06
N MET A 288 -11.19 -2.01 3.11
CA MET A 288 -11.64 -1.09 4.15
C MET A 288 -13.16 -1.15 4.37
N LYS A 289 -13.94 -1.20 3.28
CA LYS A 289 -15.41 -1.07 3.29
C LYS A 289 -16.15 -2.40 3.31
N LYS A 290 -15.49 -3.49 3.73
CA LYS A 290 -16.05 -4.86 3.66
C LYS A 290 -17.39 -5.03 4.37
N ASN A 291 -17.75 -4.17 5.32
CA ASN A 291 -19.04 -4.26 6.02
C ASN A 291 -20.24 -4.03 5.07
N VAL A 292 -20.06 -3.30 3.96
CA VAL A 292 -21.10 -3.08 2.95
C VAL A 292 -20.94 -4.02 1.76
N TYR A 293 -19.70 -4.24 1.29
CA TYR A 293 -19.45 -4.97 0.03
C TYR A 293 -18.99 -6.41 0.20
N GLY A 294 -18.52 -6.77 1.39
CA GLY A 294 -17.86 -8.04 1.67
C GLY A 294 -16.35 -8.03 1.40
N ASN A 295 -15.68 -9.10 1.82
CA ASN A 295 -14.30 -9.37 1.44
C ASN A 295 -14.24 -9.95 0.02
N ILE A 296 -13.05 -10.26 -0.49
CA ILE A 296 -12.89 -10.78 -1.85
C ILE A 296 -13.67 -12.09 -2.07
N GLU A 297 -13.78 -12.94 -1.05
CA GLU A 297 -14.57 -14.18 -1.11
C GLU A 297 -16.08 -13.96 -1.24
N ASP A 298 -16.58 -12.82 -0.76
CA ASP A 298 -17.99 -12.45 -0.88
C ASP A 298 -18.28 -11.78 -2.23
N LEU A 299 -17.30 -11.06 -2.77
CA LEU A 299 -17.38 -10.37 -4.06
C LEU A 299 -17.18 -11.31 -5.24
N LEU A 300 -16.33 -12.33 -5.10
CA LEU A 300 -16.00 -13.28 -6.15
C LEU A 300 -17.21 -14.14 -6.53
N VAL A 301 -17.61 -14.08 -7.80
CA VAL A 301 -18.66 -14.93 -8.37
C VAL A 301 -18.02 -16.13 -9.07
N ASN A 302 -17.00 -15.89 -9.90
CA ASN A 302 -16.32 -16.92 -10.67
C ASN A 302 -14.88 -16.51 -10.98
N VAL A 303 -14.00 -17.49 -11.22
CA VAL A 303 -12.60 -17.28 -11.56
C VAL A 303 -12.21 -18.24 -12.67
N ARG A 304 -11.36 -17.77 -13.59
CA ARG A 304 -10.69 -18.60 -14.59
C ARG A 304 -9.20 -18.69 -14.27
N MET A 305 -8.73 -19.89 -13.96
CA MET A 305 -7.32 -20.15 -13.61
C MET A 305 -6.69 -21.12 -14.60
N VAL A 306 -5.51 -20.76 -15.12
CA VAL A 306 -4.70 -21.64 -15.96
C VAL A 306 -3.74 -22.42 -15.07
N THR A 307 -3.79 -23.75 -15.15
CA THR A 307 -2.86 -24.67 -14.49
C THR A 307 -2.11 -25.50 -15.54
N PRO A 308 -1.01 -26.16 -15.17
CA PRO A 308 -0.29 -27.06 -16.07
C PRO A 308 -1.14 -28.20 -16.66
N THR A 309 -2.16 -28.66 -15.92
CA THR A 309 -3.04 -29.75 -16.35
C THR A 309 -4.32 -29.29 -17.05
N GLY A 310 -4.61 -27.99 -17.09
CA GLY A 310 -5.74 -27.45 -17.82
C GLY A 310 -6.28 -26.12 -17.28
N VAL A 311 -7.45 -25.71 -17.78
CA VAL A 311 -8.13 -24.49 -17.32
C VAL A 311 -9.23 -24.86 -16.32
N LEU A 312 -9.14 -24.28 -15.13
CA LEU A 312 -10.13 -24.40 -14.06
C LEU A 312 -11.15 -23.26 -14.19
N GLN A 313 -12.40 -23.58 -14.53
CA GLN A 313 -13.49 -22.61 -14.69
C GLN A 313 -14.88 -23.23 -14.47
N LYS A 314 -15.84 -22.48 -13.91
CA LYS A 314 -17.24 -22.91 -13.80
C LYS A 314 -17.99 -22.53 -15.06
N GLN A 315 -18.83 -23.42 -15.55
CA GLN A 315 -19.76 -23.13 -16.66
C GLN A 315 -20.99 -22.33 -16.19
N CYS A 316 -21.43 -22.53 -14.94
CA CYS A 316 -22.61 -21.83 -14.41
C CYS A 316 -22.22 -20.53 -13.69
N ARG A 317 -23.07 -19.50 -13.85
CA ARG A 317 -22.98 -18.20 -13.16
C ARG A 317 -24.09 -18.02 -12.13
N GLY A 318 -24.66 -19.12 -11.65
CA GLY A 318 -25.71 -19.08 -10.64
C GLY A 318 -25.19 -18.40 -9.37
N PRO A 319 -25.98 -17.56 -8.69
CA PRO A 319 -25.51 -16.75 -7.56
C PRO A 319 -25.10 -17.60 -6.34
N ARG A 320 -25.62 -18.82 -6.24
CA ARG A 320 -25.22 -19.83 -5.26
C ARG A 320 -25.45 -21.22 -5.84
N VAL A 321 -24.48 -22.11 -5.67
CA VAL A 321 -24.54 -23.48 -6.17
C VAL A 321 -24.26 -24.48 -5.05
N SER A 322 -24.80 -25.69 -5.19
CA SER A 322 -24.59 -26.81 -4.26
C SER A 322 -24.18 -28.05 -5.05
N CYS A 323 -23.04 -27.95 -5.74
CA CYS A 323 -22.54 -28.96 -6.67
C CYS A 323 -21.20 -29.56 -6.19
N GLY A 324 -21.12 -29.90 -4.90
CA GLY A 324 -19.88 -30.35 -4.25
C GLY A 324 -19.04 -29.20 -3.69
N PRO A 325 -17.78 -29.46 -3.31
CA PRO A 325 -16.87 -28.43 -2.80
C PRO A 325 -16.66 -27.28 -3.79
N ASP A 326 -16.72 -26.05 -3.31
CA ASP A 326 -16.53 -24.87 -4.15
C ASP A 326 -15.03 -24.67 -4.43
N PHE A 327 -14.60 -24.94 -5.67
CA PHE A 327 -13.22 -24.74 -6.05
C PHE A 327 -12.79 -23.26 -6.10
N ASN A 328 -13.69 -22.28 -6.10
CA ASN A 328 -13.31 -20.88 -5.92
C ASN A 328 -12.49 -20.74 -4.62
N HIS A 329 -12.85 -21.49 -3.57
CA HIS A 329 -12.10 -21.54 -2.31
C HIS A 329 -10.79 -22.36 -2.37
N VAL A 330 -10.60 -23.16 -3.42
CA VAL A 330 -9.30 -23.81 -3.71
C VAL A 330 -8.36 -22.81 -4.37
N VAL A 331 -8.88 -21.94 -5.25
CA VAL A 331 -8.11 -20.88 -5.92
C VAL A 331 -7.77 -19.74 -4.95
N MET A 332 -8.75 -19.31 -4.15
CA MET A 332 -8.56 -18.22 -3.20
C MET A 332 -7.54 -18.57 -2.12
N GLY A 333 -6.55 -17.71 -1.91
CA GLY A 333 -5.49 -17.96 -0.92
C GLY A 333 -4.43 -18.96 -1.37
N SER A 334 -4.40 -19.34 -2.66
CA SER A 334 -3.38 -20.24 -3.22
C SER A 334 -2.01 -19.57 -3.41
N GLU A 335 -1.94 -18.24 -3.28
CA GLU A 335 -0.71 -17.43 -3.32
C GLU A 335 0.21 -17.76 -4.52
N GLY A 336 -0.39 -18.00 -5.69
CA GLY A 336 0.33 -18.25 -6.95
C GLY A 336 0.95 -19.64 -7.07
N THR A 337 0.61 -20.58 -6.19
CA THR A 337 1.22 -21.92 -6.19
C THR A 337 0.44 -22.96 -7.01
N LEU A 338 -0.79 -22.68 -7.45
CA LEU A 338 -1.61 -23.63 -8.22
C LEU A 338 -1.72 -23.30 -9.71
N GLY A 339 -1.47 -22.05 -10.09
CA GLY A 339 -1.71 -21.56 -11.45
C GLY A 339 -1.76 -20.04 -11.53
N VAL A 340 -2.17 -19.55 -12.70
CA VAL A 340 -2.37 -18.12 -12.97
C VAL A 340 -3.86 -17.83 -13.05
N ILE A 341 -4.35 -16.96 -12.18
CA ILE A 341 -5.69 -16.38 -12.32
C ILE A 341 -5.66 -15.41 -13.49
N THR A 342 -6.54 -15.59 -14.47
CA THR A 342 -6.57 -14.80 -15.73
C THR A 342 -7.77 -13.89 -15.83
N GLU A 343 -8.93 -14.35 -15.37
CA GLU A 343 -10.17 -13.59 -15.38
C GLU A 343 -10.92 -13.79 -14.05
N VAL A 344 -11.58 -12.72 -13.61
CA VAL A 344 -12.33 -12.67 -12.37
C VAL A 344 -13.70 -12.05 -12.66
N ILE A 345 -14.76 -12.77 -12.31
CA ILE A 345 -16.12 -12.24 -12.29
C ILE A 345 -16.44 -11.87 -10.85
N LEU A 346 -16.75 -10.60 -10.61
CA LEU A 346 -17.05 -10.06 -9.28
C LEU A 346 -18.34 -9.24 -9.27
N LYS A 347 -18.94 -9.15 -8.07
CA LYS A 347 -20.08 -8.28 -7.81
C LYS A 347 -19.67 -6.81 -7.90
N VAL A 348 -20.57 -6.01 -8.46
CA VAL A 348 -20.49 -4.55 -8.45
C VAL A 348 -21.77 -3.97 -7.84
N ARG A 349 -21.74 -2.72 -7.41
CA ARG A 349 -22.87 -2.02 -6.81
C ARG A 349 -23.03 -0.64 -7.45
N PRO A 350 -24.24 -0.07 -7.47
CA PRO A 350 -24.41 1.34 -7.79
C PRO A 350 -23.57 2.21 -6.87
N LEU A 351 -23.05 3.31 -7.41
CA LEU A 351 -22.33 4.29 -6.61
C LEU A 351 -23.22 4.86 -5.50
N PRO A 352 -22.71 4.98 -4.25
CA PRO A 352 -23.47 5.57 -3.16
C PRO A 352 -23.65 7.07 -3.41
N SER A 353 -24.87 7.58 -3.19
CA SER A 353 -25.18 9.01 -3.38
C SER A 353 -24.64 9.90 -2.26
N CYS A 354 -24.40 9.33 -1.07
CA CYS A 354 -23.90 10.02 0.11
C CYS A 354 -22.71 9.24 0.70
N LYS A 355 -21.64 9.97 1.02
CA LYS A 355 -20.51 9.51 1.84
C LYS A 355 -20.34 10.50 2.99
N LYS A 356 -20.22 10.00 4.22
CA LYS A 356 -20.09 10.83 5.42
C LYS A 356 -19.00 10.28 6.33
N TYR A 357 -18.11 11.14 6.78
CA TYR A 357 -17.06 10.76 7.71
C TYR A 357 -17.43 11.12 9.16
N GLY A 358 -16.84 10.41 10.11
CA GLY A 358 -17.04 10.67 11.53
C GLY A 358 -15.85 10.22 12.35
N SER A 359 -15.76 10.74 13.58
CA SER A 359 -14.82 10.24 14.58
C SER A 359 -15.46 10.23 15.96
N ILE A 360 -15.00 9.33 16.81
CA ILE A 360 -15.47 9.15 18.18
C ILE A 360 -14.24 9.06 19.09
N VAL A 361 -14.25 9.80 20.19
CA VAL A 361 -13.24 9.70 21.24
C VAL A 361 -13.80 8.87 22.39
N PHE A 362 -13.04 7.89 22.87
CA PHE A 362 -13.37 7.08 24.04
C PHE A 362 -12.38 7.34 25.18
N PRO A 363 -12.79 7.11 26.45
CA PRO A 363 -11.91 7.31 27.60
C PRO A 363 -10.72 6.36 27.61
N ASN A 364 -10.90 5.14 27.10
CA ASN A 364 -9.83 4.15 26.98
C ASN A 364 -10.15 3.12 25.86
N PHE A 365 -9.14 2.35 25.49
CA PHE A 365 -9.25 1.33 24.44
C PHE A 365 -10.30 0.24 24.74
N GLU A 366 -10.47 -0.13 26.00
CA GLU A 366 -11.45 -1.13 26.42
C GLU A 366 -12.90 -0.68 26.15
N CYS A 367 -13.25 0.55 26.53
CA CYS A 367 -14.56 1.13 26.20
C CYS A 367 -14.81 1.15 24.68
N GLY A 368 -13.78 1.49 23.90
CA GLY A 368 -13.86 1.47 22.44
C GLY A 368 -14.13 0.07 21.88
N VAL A 369 -13.40 -0.95 22.34
CA VAL A 369 -13.58 -2.34 21.88
C VAL A 369 -14.97 -2.86 22.26
N LEU A 370 -15.44 -2.58 23.47
CA LEU A 370 -16.79 -2.97 23.91
C LEU A 370 -17.88 -2.28 23.08
N CYS A 371 -17.69 -1.01 22.72
CA CYS A 371 -18.59 -0.30 21.81
C CYS A 371 -18.61 -0.93 20.41
N LEU A 372 -17.44 -1.23 19.83
CA LEU A 372 -17.33 -1.90 18.53
C LEU A 372 -18.00 -3.29 18.54
N ARG A 373 -17.84 -4.03 19.64
CA ARG A 373 -18.52 -5.32 19.86
C ARG A 373 -20.03 -5.16 19.89
N GLU A 374 -20.54 -4.13 20.56
CA GLU A 374 -21.99 -3.87 20.63
C GLU A 374 -22.56 -3.45 19.27
N ILE A 375 -21.84 -2.61 18.52
CA ILE A 375 -22.18 -2.26 17.12
C ILE A 375 -22.24 -3.53 16.25
N ALA A 376 -21.27 -4.42 16.41
CA ALA A 376 -21.24 -5.69 15.69
C ALA A 376 -22.38 -6.62 16.09
N ARG A 377 -22.69 -6.72 17.39
CA ARG A 377 -23.81 -7.51 17.93
C ARG A 377 -25.16 -7.04 17.38
N GLN A 378 -25.34 -5.73 17.21
CA GLN A 378 -26.54 -5.15 16.63
C GLN A 378 -26.56 -5.14 15.09
N ARG A 379 -25.47 -5.63 14.46
CA ARG A 379 -25.27 -5.65 13.00
C ARG A 379 -25.54 -4.31 12.34
N CYS A 380 -25.04 -3.23 12.95
CA CYS A 380 -25.18 -1.87 12.45
C CYS A 380 -23.83 -1.21 12.18
N GLN A 381 -22.83 -2.01 11.78
CA GLN A 381 -21.52 -1.52 11.36
C GLN A 381 -21.68 -0.51 10.21
N PRO A 382 -20.99 0.64 10.24
CA PRO A 382 -20.88 1.51 9.08
C PRO A 382 -19.99 0.86 8.00
N ALA A 383 -19.86 1.47 6.83
CA ALA A 383 -19.01 0.96 5.76
C ALA A 383 -17.58 0.68 6.26
N SER A 384 -17.01 1.59 7.05
CA SER A 384 -15.78 1.32 7.80
C SER A 384 -15.84 1.92 9.21
N ILE A 385 -15.29 1.17 10.18
CA ILE A 385 -15.06 1.60 11.56
C ILE A 385 -13.70 1.10 12.02
N ARG A 386 -12.83 2.00 12.50
CA ARG A 386 -11.45 1.67 12.89
C ARG A 386 -11.13 2.30 14.22
N LEU A 387 -10.84 1.49 15.25
CA LEU A 387 -10.50 1.95 16.60
C LEU A 387 -8.99 1.92 16.82
N MET A 388 -8.38 3.09 16.97
CA MET A 388 -6.95 3.30 17.15
C MET A 388 -6.62 3.46 18.63
N ASP A 389 -5.57 2.80 19.13
CA ASP A 389 -5.12 2.99 20.51
C ASP A 389 -4.44 4.37 20.72
N ASN A 390 -4.07 4.66 21.98
CA ASN A 390 -3.52 5.96 22.36
C ASN A 390 -2.22 6.30 21.64
N GLU A 391 -1.35 5.31 21.39
CA GLU A 391 -0.08 5.50 20.69
C GLU A 391 -0.32 5.96 19.24
N GLN A 392 -1.26 5.31 18.53
CA GLN A 392 -1.64 5.77 17.19
C GLN A 392 -2.35 7.12 17.19
N PHE A 393 -3.15 7.40 18.23
CA PHE A 393 -3.78 8.70 18.39
C PHE A 393 -2.73 9.80 18.56
N LYS A 394 -1.74 9.62 19.45
CA LYS A 394 -0.61 10.53 19.66
C LYS A 394 0.17 10.74 18.37
N PHE A 395 0.44 9.67 17.63
CA PHE A 395 1.08 9.73 16.31
C PHE A 395 0.27 10.58 15.31
N GLY A 396 -1.04 10.35 15.21
CA GLY A 396 -1.92 11.14 14.35
C GLY A 396 -2.03 12.61 14.75
N GLN A 397 -1.88 12.94 16.04
CA GLN A 397 -1.77 14.33 16.51
C GLN A 397 -0.46 14.99 16.07
N ALA A 398 0.65 14.25 16.11
CA ALA A 398 1.96 14.74 15.72
C ALA A 398 2.05 15.09 14.22
N LEU A 399 1.18 14.49 13.39
CA LEU A 399 1.10 14.76 11.95
C LEU A 399 0.15 15.91 11.59
N ARG A 400 -0.38 16.65 12.58
CA ARG A 400 -1.25 17.80 12.29
C ARG A 400 -0.42 18.97 11.74
N PRO A 401 -0.85 19.60 10.63
CA PRO A 401 -0.28 20.87 10.21
C PRO A 401 -0.47 21.90 11.33
N VAL A 402 0.52 22.80 11.50
CA VAL A 402 0.50 23.83 12.55
C VAL A 402 -0.81 24.61 12.46
N PRO A 403 -1.63 24.63 13.52
CA PRO A 403 -2.90 25.33 13.47
C PRO A 403 -2.68 26.84 13.32
N SER A 404 -3.58 27.51 12.59
CA SER A 404 -3.65 28.97 12.63
C SER A 404 -3.93 29.45 14.07
N TYR A 405 -3.64 30.72 14.39
CA TYR A 405 -3.87 31.27 15.74
C TYR A 405 -5.30 31.03 16.27
N LEU A 406 -6.32 31.04 15.40
CA LEU A 406 -7.70 30.69 15.73
C LEU A 406 -7.89 29.19 16.05
N GLY A 407 -7.16 28.32 15.36
CA GLY A 407 -7.14 26.87 15.62
C GLY A 407 -6.54 26.52 16.99
N LEU A 408 -5.50 27.25 17.42
CA LEU A 408 -4.88 27.07 18.75
C LEU A 408 -5.85 27.36 19.90
N VAL A 409 -6.70 28.40 19.76
CA VAL A 409 -7.73 28.74 20.76
C VAL A 409 -8.81 27.67 20.82
N LEU A 410 -9.30 27.20 19.67
CA LEU A 410 -10.31 26.12 19.58
C LEU A 410 -9.78 24.78 20.09
N ASP A 411 -8.52 24.45 19.82
CA ASP A 411 -7.87 23.25 20.33
C ASP A 411 -7.64 23.36 21.85
N GLY A 412 -7.31 24.54 22.37
CA GLY A 412 -7.26 24.83 23.80
C GLY A 412 -8.60 24.60 24.50
N VAL A 413 -9.72 25.05 23.90
CA VAL A 413 -11.08 24.85 24.42
C VAL A 413 -11.52 23.38 24.35
N LYS A 414 -11.21 22.67 23.25
CA LYS A 414 -11.50 21.23 23.14
C LYS A 414 -10.67 20.41 24.12
N LYS A 415 -9.38 20.74 24.27
CA LYS A 415 -8.49 20.14 25.27
C LYS A 415 -9.04 20.38 26.67
N PHE A 416 -9.41 21.61 27.02
CA PHE A 416 -10.03 21.96 28.30
C PHE A 416 -11.37 21.23 28.54
N TYR A 417 -12.23 21.09 27.52
CA TYR A 417 -13.49 20.35 27.66
C TYR A 417 -13.26 18.85 27.91
N ILE A 418 -12.33 18.24 27.18
CA ILE A 418 -11.99 16.82 27.29
C ILE A 418 -11.28 16.52 28.62
N THR A 419 -10.30 17.33 29.00
CA THR A 419 -9.46 17.07 30.19
C THR A 419 -10.05 17.63 31.48
N THR A 420 -10.71 18.79 31.45
CA THR A 420 -11.20 19.47 32.67
C THR A 420 -12.68 19.20 32.95
N ILE A 421 -13.54 19.11 31.92
CA ILE A 421 -14.98 18.88 32.10
C ILE A 421 -15.34 17.38 32.05
N LYS A 422 -14.70 16.59 31.16
CA LYS A 422 -14.96 15.15 31.03
C LYS A 422 -13.93 14.24 31.71
N LYS A 423 -12.82 14.80 32.24
CA LYS A 423 -11.75 14.09 32.97
C LYS A 423 -11.14 12.91 32.20
N PHE A 424 -11.03 13.01 30.87
CA PHE A 424 -10.34 11.97 30.10
C PHE A 424 -8.84 12.13 30.28
N ASP A 425 -8.18 11.01 30.53
CA ASP A 425 -6.73 10.95 30.61
C ASP A 425 -6.12 10.89 29.20
N MET A 426 -5.20 11.80 28.93
CA MET A 426 -4.55 11.97 27.63
C MET A 426 -3.66 10.77 27.27
N ASP A 427 -3.22 9.99 28.26
CA ASP A 427 -2.36 8.83 28.06
C ASP A 427 -3.14 7.53 27.83
N THR A 428 -4.45 7.54 28.03
CA THR A 428 -5.31 6.36 27.87
C THR A 428 -6.39 6.52 26.82
N MET A 429 -6.78 7.76 26.49
CA MET A 429 -7.82 8.05 25.49
C MET A 429 -7.51 7.40 24.13
N CYS A 430 -8.57 7.03 23.41
CA CYS A 430 -8.44 6.41 22.10
C CYS A 430 -9.51 6.95 21.14
N VAL A 431 -9.33 6.71 19.84
CA VAL A 431 -10.20 7.29 18.80
C VAL A 431 -10.67 6.22 17.82
N ALA A 432 -11.95 6.24 17.49
CA ALA A 432 -12.49 5.52 16.36
C ALA A 432 -12.78 6.46 15.19
N THR A 433 -12.47 6.05 13.96
CA THR A 433 -12.89 6.73 12.73
C THR A 433 -14.02 5.95 12.07
N LEU A 434 -14.95 6.67 11.45
CA LEU A 434 -16.16 6.15 10.82
C LEU A 434 -16.27 6.66 9.38
N LEU A 435 -16.65 5.76 8.47
CA LEU A 435 -17.08 6.10 7.12
C LEU A 435 -18.42 5.41 6.89
N LEU A 436 -19.45 6.23 6.63
CA LEU A 436 -20.77 5.78 6.23
C LEU A 436 -20.94 6.09 4.74
N GLU A 437 -21.58 5.20 4.01
CA GLU A 437 -21.99 5.47 2.63
C GLU A 437 -23.26 4.72 2.26
N GLY A 438 -24.04 5.31 1.37
CA GLY A 438 -25.36 4.83 0.97
C GLY A 438 -26.24 5.97 0.45
N ASP A 439 -27.55 5.85 0.62
CA ASP A 439 -28.44 7.01 0.46
C ASP A 439 -28.42 7.90 1.72
N HIS A 440 -28.82 9.17 1.56
CA HIS A 440 -28.79 10.13 2.68
C HIS A 440 -29.58 9.67 3.91
N LYS A 441 -30.75 9.06 3.71
CA LYS A 441 -31.64 8.64 4.80
C LYS A 441 -31.06 7.44 5.55
N GLN A 442 -30.48 6.49 4.83
CA GLN A 442 -29.78 5.34 5.38
C GLN A 442 -28.57 5.78 6.20
N VAL A 443 -27.77 6.69 5.66
CA VAL A 443 -26.58 7.23 6.34
C VAL A 443 -26.98 7.93 7.65
N ASP A 444 -27.98 8.81 7.63
CA ASP A 444 -28.44 9.52 8.83
C ASP A 444 -29.03 8.56 9.88
N THR A 445 -29.82 7.57 9.44
CA THR A 445 -30.40 6.56 10.33
C THR A 445 -29.32 5.71 11.00
N GLN A 446 -28.32 5.28 10.21
CA GLN A 446 -27.22 4.47 10.70
C GLN A 446 -26.32 5.24 11.65
N GLU A 447 -26.00 6.51 11.33
CA GLU A 447 -25.20 7.38 12.19
C GLU A 447 -25.87 7.58 13.56
N ASN A 448 -27.16 7.91 13.58
CA ASN A 448 -27.92 8.08 14.83
C ASN A 448 -27.88 6.82 15.69
N LYS A 449 -28.12 5.64 15.09
CA LYS A 449 -28.08 4.36 15.80
C LYS A 449 -26.68 4.08 16.38
N ILE A 450 -25.61 4.36 15.62
CA ILE A 450 -24.24 4.19 16.10
C ILE A 450 -23.98 5.13 17.28
N TYR A 451 -24.37 6.40 17.18
CA TYR A 451 -24.13 7.38 18.23
C TYR A 451 -24.92 7.11 19.52
N GLU A 452 -26.13 6.55 19.43
CA GLU A 452 -26.85 6.04 20.61
C GLU A 452 -26.09 4.93 21.35
N ILE A 453 -25.40 4.05 20.62
CA ILE A 453 -24.54 3.01 21.22
C ILE A 453 -23.31 3.65 21.84
N VAL A 454 -22.65 4.55 21.12
CA VAL A 454 -21.42 5.24 21.53
C VAL A 454 -21.56 5.92 22.90
N VAL A 455 -22.68 6.61 23.13
CA VAL A 455 -22.94 7.30 24.41
C VAL A 455 -22.96 6.32 25.59
N LYS A 456 -23.46 5.08 25.40
CA LYS A 456 -23.52 4.05 26.46
C LYS A 456 -22.13 3.58 26.92
N PHE A 457 -21.12 3.70 26.06
CA PHE A 457 -19.73 3.36 26.37
C PHE A 457 -18.86 4.59 26.66
N GLY A 458 -19.49 5.74 26.93
CA GLY A 458 -18.79 6.98 27.27
C GLY A 458 -18.06 7.62 26.08
N GLY A 459 -18.34 7.20 24.85
CA GLY A 459 -17.73 7.82 23.67
C GLY A 459 -18.38 9.16 23.33
N ILE A 460 -17.59 10.06 22.73
CA ILE A 460 -18.01 11.40 22.35
C ILE A 460 -17.72 11.60 20.85
N PRO A 461 -18.72 11.95 20.02
CA PRO A 461 -18.49 12.32 18.63
C PRO A 461 -17.51 13.51 18.54
N ALA A 462 -16.45 13.34 17.77
CA ALA A 462 -15.34 14.30 17.64
C ALA A 462 -15.25 14.95 16.26
N GLY A 463 -16.32 14.83 15.46
CA GLY A 463 -16.54 15.55 14.21
C GLY A 463 -16.01 14.87 12.96
N GLU A 464 -16.61 15.24 11.83
CA GLU A 464 -16.38 14.68 10.49
C GLU A 464 -14.95 14.88 9.98
N LYS A 465 -14.40 16.10 10.08
CA LYS A 465 -13.04 16.44 9.60
C LYS A 465 -11.94 15.56 10.20
N ASN A 466 -12.08 15.14 11.46
CA ASN A 466 -11.12 14.24 12.11
C ASN A 466 -11.25 12.81 11.56
N GLY A 467 -12.47 12.38 11.24
CA GLY A 467 -12.72 11.10 10.58
C GLY A 467 -12.10 11.06 9.19
N GLU A 468 -12.43 12.05 8.35
CA GLU A 468 -11.91 12.20 6.99
C GLU A 468 -10.38 12.19 6.99
N ARG A 469 -9.75 12.96 7.89
CA ARG A 469 -8.29 12.95 8.06
C ARG A 469 -7.74 11.59 8.43
N GLY A 470 -8.37 10.83 9.33
CA GLY A 470 -7.89 9.50 9.67
C GLY A 470 -7.98 8.50 8.49
N TYR A 471 -8.96 8.67 7.61
CA TYR A 471 -9.05 7.89 6.37
C TYR A 471 -8.01 8.32 5.34
N MET A 472 -7.83 9.63 5.13
CA MET A 472 -6.72 10.14 4.30
C MET A 472 -5.37 9.68 4.85
N LEU A 473 -5.20 9.68 6.17
CA LEU A 473 -4.01 9.19 6.85
C LEU A 473 -3.83 7.68 6.69
N THR A 474 -4.84 6.90 6.32
CA THR A 474 -4.62 5.48 6.04
C THR A 474 -3.85 5.32 4.73
N PHE A 475 -4.28 6.01 3.68
CA PHE A 475 -3.53 6.07 2.43
C PHE A 475 -2.21 6.78 2.65
N VAL A 476 -2.18 7.85 3.45
CA VAL A 476 -0.95 8.57 3.76
C VAL A 476 -0.08 7.83 4.74
N ILE A 477 -0.51 6.84 5.54
CA ILE A 477 0.43 5.95 6.21
C ILE A 477 1.10 5.09 5.14
N ALA A 478 0.38 4.70 4.07
CA ALA A 478 0.97 4.11 2.88
C ALA A 478 1.78 5.10 1.99
N TYR A 479 1.52 6.43 2.00
CA TYR A 479 2.32 7.44 1.25
C TYR A 479 3.46 8.08 2.05
N ILE A 480 3.30 8.17 3.37
CA ILE A 480 4.40 8.24 4.30
C ILE A 480 5.20 6.95 4.14
N ARG A 481 4.58 5.80 3.78
CA ARG A 481 5.34 4.66 3.22
C ARG A 481 5.85 4.86 1.78
N VAL A 482 5.21 5.58 0.85
CA VAL A 482 5.56 5.62 -0.60
C VAL A 482 4.94 6.81 -1.37
N GLY A 483 5.70 7.80 -1.82
CA GLY A 483 5.34 8.73 -2.90
C GLY A 483 5.47 8.09 -4.29
N SER A 484 4.69 8.60 -5.26
CA SER A 484 4.66 8.26 -6.70
C SER A 484 5.90 7.54 -7.22
N MET A 485 5.75 6.37 -7.86
CA MET A 485 6.66 5.45 -8.61
C MET A 485 8.19 5.71 -8.74
N PHE A 486 8.70 6.89 -8.43
CA PHE A 486 10.07 7.32 -8.19
C PHE A 486 10.35 7.83 -6.75
N THR A 487 9.41 7.71 -5.79
CA THR A 487 9.51 8.31 -4.44
C THR A 487 8.94 7.37 -3.36
N VAL A 488 9.12 6.05 -3.53
CA VAL A 488 8.53 4.95 -2.72
C VAL A 488 9.21 4.77 -1.33
N ILE A 489 9.70 5.86 -0.73
CA ILE A 489 10.89 5.82 0.16
C ILE A 489 10.78 6.75 1.40
N ILE A 490 9.71 6.83 2.22
CA ILE A 490 9.68 7.90 3.30
C ILE A 490 9.26 7.53 4.75
N GLU A 491 8.80 6.34 5.16
CA GLU A 491 8.65 6.04 6.63
C GLU A 491 9.57 4.94 7.06
N ARG A 492 9.62 3.92 6.22
CA ARG A 492 10.61 2.87 6.34
C ARG A 492 11.94 3.34 5.82
N ASP A 493 11.99 4.17 4.80
CA ASP A 493 13.26 4.68 4.30
C ASP A 493 13.73 5.94 5.04
N LEU A 494 12.83 6.85 5.45
CA LEU A 494 13.19 7.84 6.48
C LEU A 494 13.55 7.13 7.79
N GLY A 495 12.80 6.10 8.17
CA GLY A 495 13.15 5.27 9.32
C GLY A 495 14.54 4.67 9.16
N LEU A 496 14.81 3.96 8.07
CA LEU A 496 16.10 3.32 7.79
C LEU A 496 17.23 4.34 7.65
N GLU A 497 16.98 5.53 7.12
CA GLU A 497 17.90 6.68 7.12
C GLU A 497 18.23 7.17 8.53
N HIS A 498 17.33 6.96 9.49
CA HIS A 498 17.48 7.32 10.90
C HIS A 498 17.67 6.10 11.83
N ASN A 499 18.17 5.00 11.28
CA ASN A 499 18.39 3.74 11.99
C ASN A 499 17.14 3.20 12.69
N ILE A 500 15.96 3.27 12.05
CA ILE A 500 14.70 2.73 12.53
C ILE A 500 14.23 1.65 11.56
N VAL A 501 13.91 0.48 12.09
CA VAL A 501 13.18 -0.56 11.35
C VAL A 501 11.76 -0.62 11.87
N ALA A 502 10.78 -0.72 10.96
CA ALA A 502 9.38 -0.79 11.31
C ALA A 502 8.60 -1.58 10.26
N GLU A 503 7.61 -2.33 10.74
CA GLU A 503 6.66 -3.04 9.90
C GLU A 503 5.36 -3.31 10.66
N SER A 504 4.29 -3.52 9.90
CA SER A 504 2.97 -3.83 10.43
C SER A 504 2.62 -5.30 10.25
N PHE A 505 1.89 -5.84 11.21
CA PHE A 505 1.38 -7.20 11.17
C PHE A 505 -0.02 -7.26 11.76
N GLU A 506 -0.73 -8.34 11.48
CA GLU A 506 -2.17 -8.39 11.72
C GLU A 506 -2.62 -9.80 12.13
N THR A 507 -3.79 -9.88 12.75
CA THR A 507 -4.47 -11.11 13.11
C THR A 507 -5.98 -10.91 13.19
N SER A 508 -6.75 -12.00 13.13
CA SER A 508 -8.16 -12.02 13.54
C SER A 508 -8.32 -12.77 14.85
N VAL A 509 -9.23 -12.34 15.72
CA VAL A 509 -9.38 -12.91 17.06
C VAL A 509 -10.84 -12.85 17.54
N PRO A 510 -11.33 -13.86 18.27
CA PRO A 510 -12.64 -13.81 18.92
C PRO A 510 -12.79 -12.64 19.90
N TRP A 511 -14.03 -12.14 20.04
CA TRP A 511 -14.31 -10.94 20.83
C TRP A 511 -13.88 -11.02 22.30
N ASP A 512 -13.98 -12.19 22.93
CA ASP A 512 -13.58 -12.41 24.33
C ASP A 512 -12.06 -12.34 24.54
N ARG A 513 -11.28 -12.46 23.45
CA ARG A 513 -9.82 -12.46 23.47
C ARG A 513 -9.20 -11.18 22.91
N THR A 514 -9.95 -10.32 22.22
CA THR A 514 -9.43 -9.09 21.57
C THR A 514 -8.58 -8.24 22.51
N LEU A 515 -9.09 -7.92 23.71
CA LEU A 515 -8.39 -7.04 24.65
C LEU A 515 -7.14 -7.71 25.26
N SER A 516 -7.25 -8.98 25.66
CA SER A 516 -6.10 -9.73 26.18
C SER A 516 -5.02 -9.89 25.12
N LEU A 517 -5.38 -10.18 23.88
CA LEU A 517 -4.43 -10.32 22.78
C LEU A 517 -3.67 -9.01 22.55
N CYS A 518 -4.36 -7.87 22.44
CA CYS A 518 -3.71 -6.58 22.26
C CYS A 518 -2.73 -6.25 23.40
N ARG A 519 -3.09 -6.56 24.64
CA ARG A 519 -2.23 -6.32 25.81
C ARG A 519 -1.02 -7.24 25.83
N ASN A 520 -1.25 -8.54 25.66
CA ASN A 520 -0.21 -9.57 25.75
C ASN A 520 0.83 -9.44 24.65
N VAL A 521 0.41 -9.18 23.40
CA VAL A 521 1.33 -8.98 22.28
C VAL A 521 2.21 -7.73 22.50
N LYS A 522 1.61 -6.61 22.92
CA LYS A 522 2.37 -5.39 23.25
C LYS A 522 3.36 -5.61 24.40
N HIS A 523 2.93 -6.34 25.43
CA HIS A 523 3.79 -6.70 26.56
C HIS A 523 4.94 -7.63 26.15
N CYS A 524 4.65 -8.65 25.32
CA CYS A 524 5.64 -9.58 24.79
C CYS A 524 6.74 -8.82 24.03
N ILE A 525 6.35 -7.94 23.10
CA ILE A 525 7.31 -7.12 22.34
C ILE A 525 8.15 -6.25 23.28
N ALA A 526 7.53 -5.57 24.24
CA ALA A 526 8.25 -4.72 25.19
C ALA A 526 9.30 -5.50 26.00
N GLU A 527 8.94 -6.68 26.52
CA GLU A 527 9.86 -7.54 27.27
C GLU A 527 11.00 -8.08 26.40
N GLN A 528 10.72 -8.47 25.15
CA GLN A 528 11.75 -8.92 24.21
C GLN A 528 12.70 -7.78 23.81
N CYS A 529 12.18 -6.58 23.55
CA CYS A 529 13.01 -5.39 23.29
C CYS A 529 13.92 -5.08 24.49
N LYS A 530 13.38 -5.14 25.71
CA LYS A 530 14.14 -4.93 26.95
C LYS A 530 15.24 -5.98 27.12
N ALA A 531 14.96 -7.26 26.85
CA ALA A 531 15.94 -8.34 26.93
C ALA A 531 17.10 -8.16 25.94
N LEU A 532 16.84 -7.53 24.79
CA LEU A 532 17.83 -7.21 23.76
C LEU A 532 18.51 -5.84 23.97
N GLY A 533 18.20 -5.12 25.04
CA GLY A 533 18.76 -3.79 25.33
C GLY A 533 18.24 -2.68 24.41
N ILE A 534 17.13 -2.89 23.70
CA ILE A 534 16.51 -1.91 22.81
C ILE A 534 15.76 -0.88 23.64
N GLN A 535 16.30 0.34 23.75
CA GLN A 535 15.73 1.41 24.59
C GLN A 535 14.63 2.22 23.90
N HIS A 536 14.65 2.29 22.57
CA HIS A 536 13.75 3.14 21.79
C HIS A 536 12.95 2.29 20.79
N PHE A 537 11.72 1.98 21.16
CA PHE A 537 10.77 1.24 20.32
C PHE A 537 9.37 1.80 20.46
N MET A 538 8.53 1.54 19.46
CA MET A 538 7.11 1.87 19.43
C MET A 538 6.33 0.61 19.09
N THR A 539 5.27 0.33 19.85
CA THR A 539 4.29 -0.71 19.50
C THR A 539 2.90 -0.14 19.68
N SER A 540 2.08 -0.25 18.64
CA SER A 540 0.69 0.22 18.67
C SER A 540 -0.25 -0.78 18.02
N CYS A 541 -1.54 -0.67 18.30
CA CYS A 541 -2.56 -1.52 17.71
C CYS A 541 -3.85 -0.75 17.38
N ARG A 542 -4.59 -1.26 16.41
CA ARG A 542 -5.95 -0.81 16.10
C ARG A 542 -6.85 -1.98 15.75
N VAL A 543 -8.14 -1.87 16.08
CA VAL A 543 -9.17 -2.76 15.55
C VAL A 543 -9.61 -2.20 14.21
N THR A 544 -9.36 -2.92 13.12
CA THR A 544 -9.62 -2.44 11.74
C THR A 544 -10.91 -2.97 11.15
N GLN A 545 -11.33 -4.16 11.57
CA GLN A 545 -12.55 -4.80 11.08
C GLN A 545 -13.30 -5.46 12.23
N THR A 546 -14.62 -5.49 12.11
CA THR A 546 -15.53 -6.14 13.06
C THR A 546 -16.34 -7.22 12.35
N TYR A 547 -16.56 -8.33 13.03
CA TYR A 547 -17.34 -9.47 12.56
C TYR A 547 -18.33 -9.88 13.65
N ASP A 548 -19.29 -10.74 13.30
CA ASP A 548 -20.22 -11.30 14.28
C ASP A 548 -19.46 -12.00 15.42
N VAL A 549 -18.42 -12.77 15.08
CA VAL A 549 -17.70 -13.65 16.03
C VAL A 549 -16.37 -13.09 16.52
N GLY A 550 -15.90 -11.94 16.01
CA GLY A 550 -14.61 -11.40 16.40
C GLY A 550 -14.21 -10.12 15.69
N SER A 551 -12.91 -9.84 15.70
CA SER A 551 -12.33 -8.60 15.19
C SER A 551 -11.00 -8.84 14.49
N CYS A 552 -10.65 -8.00 13.51
CA CYS A 552 -9.29 -7.88 13.01
C CYS A 552 -8.51 -6.87 13.86
N VAL A 553 -7.33 -7.28 14.33
CA VAL A 553 -6.39 -6.41 15.04
C VAL A 553 -5.16 -6.21 14.17
N TYR A 554 -4.77 -4.96 14.00
CA TYR A 554 -3.64 -4.55 13.18
C TYR A 554 -2.61 -3.83 14.07
N PHE A 555 -1.39 -4.35 14.10
CA PHE A 555 -0.28 -3.84 14.89
C PHE A 555 0.72 -3.10 14.02
N TYR A 556 1.38 -2.12 14.62
CA TYR A 556 2.60 -1.51 14.11
C TYR A 556 3.69 -1.69 15.15
N PHE A 557 4.86 -2.13 14.71
CA PHE A 557 6.04 -2.26 15.55
C PHE A 557 7.25 -1.70 14.82
N GLY A 558 8.03 -0.89 15.53
CA GLY A 558 9.33 -0.45 15.07
C GLY A 558 10.26 -0.07 16.20
N PHE A 559 11.56 -0.08 15.93
CA PHE A 559 12.59 0.26 16.91
C PHE A 559 13.80 0.91 16.26
N ASN A 560 14.53 1.70 17.04
CA ASN A 560 15.82 2.25 16.65
C ASN A 560 16.91 1.21 16.89
N TRP A 561 17.69 0.90 15.85
CA TRP A 561 18.73 -0.11 15.85
C TRP A 561 20.16 0.45 15.97
N THR A 562 20.31 1.73 16.30
CA THR A 562 21.63 2.35 16.54
C THR A 562 22.43 1.53 17.56
N GLY A 563 23.61 1.06 17.16
CA GLY A 563 24.47 0.22 17.99
C GLY A 563 24.18 -1.29 17.92
N LEU A 564 23.27 -1.73 17.06
CA LEU A 564 22.99 -3.15 16.78
C LEU A 564 23.57 -3.55 15.42
N SER A 565 24.08 -4.78 15.31
CA SER A 565 24.81 -5.25 14.13
C SER A 565 23.94 -5.93 13.06
N ASP A 566 22.73 -6.39 13.42
CA ASP A 566 21.82 -7.11 12.50
C ASP A 566 20.35 -6.77 12.79
N PRO A 567 19.88 -5.58 12.37
CA PRO A 567 18.52 -5.11 12.69
C PRO A 567 17.42 -5.98 12.08
N LEU A 568 17.67 -6.58 10.91
CA LEU A 568 16.69 -7.44 10.23
C LEU A 568 16.43 -8.71 11.01
N ARG A 569 17.49 -9.45 11.37
CA ARG A 569 17.34 -10.70 12.11
C ARG A 569 16.73 -10.47 13.49
N ILE A 570 17.07 -9.34 14.12
CA ILE A 570 16.44 -8.91 15.37
C ILE A 570 14.94 -8.67 15.16
N TYR A 571 14.55 -7.90 14.13
CA TYR A 571 13.15 -7.67 13.84
C TYR A 571 12.39 -8.96 13.54
N GLU A 572 12.93 -9.84 12.68
CA GLU A 572 12.31 -11.13 12.34
C GLU A 572 12.12 -12.01 13.58
N SER A 573 13.08 -12.02 14.50
CA SER A 573 12.96 -12.73 15.78
C SER A 573 11.86 -12.12 16.68
N LEU A 574 11.76 -10.80 16.73
CA LEU A 574 10.73 -10.09 17.50
C LEU A 574 9.34 -10.29 16.92
N GLU A 575 9.18 -10.20 15.59
CA GLU A 575 7.90 -10.49 14.92
C GLU A 575 7.51 -11.96 15.11
N ALA A 576 8.47 -12.89 15.04
CA ALA A 576 8.23 -14.29 15.34
C ALA A 576 7.64 -14.49 16.73
N ARG A 577 8.24 -13.85 17.73
CA ARG A 577 7.77 -13.90 19.12
C ARG A 577 6.39 -13.26 19.28
N ALA A 578 6.14 -12.14 18.61
CA ALA A 578 4.82 -11.50 18.58
C ALA A 578 3.78 -12.42 17.92
N ARG A 579 4.13 -13.12 16.84
CA ARG A 579 3.26 -14.09 16.16
C ARG A 579 2.92 -15.29 17.04
N GLU A 580 3.90 -15.82 17.76
CA GLU A 580 3.68 -16.91 18.71
C GLU A 580 2.76 -16.47 19.86
N GLU A 581 2.90 -15.24 20.35
CA GLU A 581 2.00 -14.66 21.35
C GLU A 581 0.58 -14.43 20.80
N ILE A 582 0.46 -13.99 19.54
CA ILE A 582 -0.84 -13.88 18.85
C ILE A 582 -1.55 -15.23 18.87
N LEU A 583 -0.87 -16.30 18.44
CA LEU A 583 -1.45 -17.64 18.39
C LEU A 583 -1.80 -18.16 19.79
N ALA A 584 -0.92 -17.95 20.77
CA ALA A 584 -1.16 -18.33 22.18
C ALA A 584 -2.35 -17.58 22.80
N SER A 585 -2.58 -16.33 22.37
CA SER A 585 -3.72 -15.50 22.79
C SER A 585 -5.01 -15.78 22.02
N GLY A 586 -5.02 -16.78 21.12
CA GLY A 586 -6.20 -17.20 20.35
C GLY A 586 -6.45 -16.41 19.06
N GLY A 587 -5.46 -15.65 18.57
CA GLY A 587 -5.50 -15.01 17.26
C GLY A 587 -5.14 -15.97 16.13
N SER A 588 -5.57 -15.65 14.92
CA SER A 588 -5.20 -16.36 13.69
C SER A 588 -3.79 -16.00 13.22
N ILE A 589 -3.19 -16.89 12.42
CA ILE A 589 -1.89 -16.65 11.78
C ILE A 589 -1.88 -15.41 10.87
N SER A 590 -3.00 -15.10 10.22
CA SER A 590 -3.23 -13.93 9.38
C SER A 590 -4.74 -13.75 9.19
N HIS A 591 -5.19 -12.51 9.02
CA HIS A 591 -6.52 -12.15 8.52
C HIS A 591 -6.49 -11.84 7.02
N HIS A 592 -5.46 -11.14 6.52
CA HIS A 592 -5.43 -10.71 5.11
C HIS A 592 -4.04 -10.54 4.48
N HIS A 593 -2.94 -10.57 5.23
CA HIS A 593 -1.60 -10.53 4.63
C HIS A 593 -1.20 -11.86 3.96
N GLY A 594 -1.92 -12.95 4.26
CA GLY A 594 -1.59 -14.29 3.77
C GLY A 594 -0.46 -14.95 4.55
N VAL A 595 -0.04 -16.12 4.09
CA VAL A 595 1.00 -16.93 4.72
C VAL A 595 2.34 -16.71 4.03
N GLY A 596 2.35 -16.74 2.71
CA GLY A 596 3.55 -16.68 1.87
C GLY A 596 4.63 -17.65 2.34
N LYS A 597 5.87 -17.17 2.33
CA LYS A 597 7.02 -17.87 2.91
C LYS A 597 7.24 -17.49 4.37
N MET A 598 6.95 -16.24 4.73
CA MET A 598 7.25 -15.70 6.07
C MET A 598 6.52 -16.43 7.19
N ARG A 599 5.28 -16.89 6.95
CA ARG A 599 4.46 -17.55 7.98
C ARG A 599 4.30 -19.05 7.74
N ALA A 600 4.95 -19.61 6.72
CA ALA A 600 4.83 -21.03 6.35
C ALA A 600 5.13 -21.99 7.50
N ARG A 601 6.08 -21.64 8.39
CA ARG A 601 6.44 -22.48 9.56
C ARG A 601 5.30 -22.74 10.54
N TRP A 602 4.30 -21.86 10.62
CA TRP A 602 3.12 -22.08 11.46
C TRP A 602 1.93 -22.66 10.69
N TYR A 603 1.95 -22.67 9.35
CA TYR A 603 0.81 -23.07 8.55
C TYR A 603 0.27 -24.46 8.92
N GLN A 604 1.16 -25.45 9.08
CA GLN A 604 0.78 -26.82 9.44
C GLN A 604 0.00 -26.90 10.75
N THR A 605 0.35 -26.11 11.77
CA THR A 605 -0.36 -26.11 13.05
C THR A 605 -1.73 -25.44 12.97
N GLN A 606 -1.97 -24.64 11.93
CA GLN A 606 -3.25 -23.94 11.73
C GLN A 606 -4.26 -24.74 10.90
N VAL A 607 -3.81 -25.62 10.00
CA VAL A 607 -4.70 -26.37 9.10
C VAL A 607 -4.72 -27.87 9.35
N SER A 608 -3.95 -28.38 10.32
CA SER A 608 -3.68 -29.80 10.61
C SER A 608 -2.90 -30.53 9.50
N ASP A 609 -2.29 -31.66 9.84
CA ASP A 609 -1.58 -32.53 8.89
C ASP A 609 -2.49 -33.03 7.75
N THR A 610 -3.76 -33.28 8.06
CA THR A 610 -4.74 -33.70 7.04
C THR A 610 -5.06 -32.57 6.08
N GLY A 611 -5.16 -31.32 6.57
CA GLY A 611 -5.34 -30.15 5.72
C GLY A 611 -4.14 -29.89 4.82
N VAL A 612 -2.93 -30.06 5.35
CA VAL A 612 -1.69 -30.02 4.56
C VAL A 612 -1.71 -31.06 3.44
N ARG A 613 -2.05 -32.33 3.75
CA ARG A 613 -2.15 -33.39 2.73
C ARG A 613 -3.20 -33.11 1.67
N LEU A 614 -4.35 -32.52 2.04
CA LEU A 614 -5.38 -32.11 1.09
C LEU A 614 -4.85 -31.05 0.11
N TYR A 615 -4.12 -30.06 0.63
CA TYR A 615 -3.49 -29.03 -0.21
C TYR A 615 -2.41 -29.63 -1.12
N GLN A 616 -1.55 -30.49 -0.58
CA GLN A 616 -0.52 -31.19 -1.36
C GLN A 616 -1.11 -32.03 -2.48
N ALA A 617 -2.17 -32.81 -2.21
CA ALA A 617 -2.86 -33.58 -3.23
C ALA A 617 -3.41 -32.70 -4.36
N THR A 618 -3.96 -31.54 -4.00
CA THR A 618 -4.42 -30.54 -4.97
C THR A 618 -3.27 -29.99 -5.81
N LYS A 619 -2.18 -29.57 -5.15
CA LYS A 619 -0.96 -29.06 -5.81
C LYS A 619 -0.37 -30.10 -6.76
N SER A 620 -0.18 -31.35 -6.33
CA SER A 620 0.37 -32.42 -7.16
C SER A 620 -0.53 -32.77 -8.35
N SER A 621 -1.86 -32.65 -8.19
CA SER A 621 -2.81 -32.90 -9.28
C SER A 621 -2.85 -31.77 -10.31
N LEU A 622 -2.82 -30.51 -9.86
CA LEU A 622 -2.88 -29.35 -10.75
C LEU A 622 -1.52 -29.00 -11.37
N ASP A 623 -0.43 -29.20 -10.63
CA ASP A 623 0.94 -28.86 -11.03
C ASP A 623 1.94 -29.98 -10.63
N PRO A 624 1.95 -31.09 -11.39
CA PRO A 624 2.74 -32.28 -11.06
C PRO A 624 4.26 -32.09 -11.17
N LYS A 625 4.73 -31.13 -11.97
CA LYS A 625 6.15 -30.77 -12.10
C LYS A 625 6.58 -29.65 -11.16
N ASN A 626 5.66 -29.15 -10.34
CA ASN A 626 5.88 -27.99 -9.49
C ASN A 626 6.51 -26.83 -10.29
N ILE A 627 5.90 -26.43 -11.40
CA ILE A 627 6.36 -25.23 -12.14
C ILE A 627 5.95 -23.95 -11.42
N PHE A 628 4.82 -23.94 -10.70
CA PHE A 628 4.43 -22.84 -9.81
C PHE A 628 5.13 -22.99 -8.44
N ALA A 629 6.46 -22.88 -8.44
CA ALA A 629 7.34 -23.21 -7.31
C ALA A 629 7.81 -22.01 -6.48
N SER A 630 6.94 -21.03 -6.23
CA SER A 630 7.29 -19.91 -5.34
C SER A 630 7.62 -20.33 -3.89
N GLY A 631 7.22 -21.54 -3.48
CA GLY A 631 7.45 -22.08 -2.14
C GLY A 631 6.53 -21.51 -1.06
N ASN A 632 5.43 -20.86 -1.45
CA ASN A 632 4.46 -20.30 -0.51
C ASN A 632 3.62 -21.40 0.16
N LEU A 633 3.10 -21.12 1.36
CA LEU A 633 2.30 -22.00 2.22
C LEU A 633 3.07 -23.20 2.79
N LEU A 634 3.61 -24.03 1.92
CA LEU A 634 4.39 -25.22 2.25
C LEU A 634 5.77 -25.07 1.63
N ALA A 635 6.80 -25.11 2.47
CA ALA A 635 8.17 -25.22 1.98
C ALA A 635 8.26 -26.50 1.12
N SER A 636 8.82 -26.36 -0.09
CA SER A 636 8.92 -27.45 -1.07
C SER A 636 9.74 -28.61 -0.50
N LYS A 637 9.06 -29.59 0.09
CA LYS A 637 9.49 -30.98 0.13
C LYS A 637 8.58 -31.75 -0.80
N LEU A 638 8.81 -31.58 -2.10
CA LEU A 638 8.40 -32.54 -3.13
C LEU A 638 9.63 -32.83 -3.97
#